data_AF-A0A9X2VNS6-F1
#
_entry.id   AF-A0A9X2VNS6-F1
#
_cell.length_a   1.000
_cell.length_b   1.000
_cell.length_c   1.000
_cell.angle_alpha   90.00
_cell.angle_beta   90.00
_cell.angle_gamma   90.00
#
_symmetry.space_group_name_H-M   'P 1'
#
loop_
_entity.id
_entity.type
_entity.pdbx_description
1 polymer ?
#
loop_
_entity_poly.entity_id
_entity_poly.type
_entity_poly.pdbx_seq_one_letter_code
_entity_poly.pdbx_strand_id
1 'polypeptide(L)'
;MDSDQTKLSRRGLFRGAAVLGGAAIVGTPTAASADEELSEAGGQRFTAREGTGISATLSPDGKLIAIDLYTAIWVLPAGGGRARRLTGDDQDATRPHFSPDSKSLVFQSYRDGNYHLWTIGVDGGTPRQLTTGLNDHREPRFSPDGRRIAFSGDAGGSYDLWVLDLRTGQQTRVTSTDLDEAEPNWSPDGTALVCTVDGTAIDAVDLSGGRRRLVEPVADTRLFGPGHAPGGGLSYTTLRGAVTEIVVDGRVVTKGEDLFGFPVAWAGAGTILYTADGGLRTRDLAGGTKSSVPFDATVDHRRHVNRRAKRNVSARASQPVKGIAGPVLSPDGKSVAFRALNALWLLPVGGRPRALVDDGFFNSDPDWHPDGGSLVYASDRSGTAALWRHDLATGEQARLTTLPGAQITPRWSPDGSRIAYQDADGATWVFDVASGTASRLLPALFQPGRPTWSPDGKTIALAAVKPFSRRFREGTSQVLTVGLDDGVVRYTEPMPYRSLSTRGDDGPVWSPDGRWLAFVVESVVWVVPVDARGVFTGEPRQLTHEASDAPSWSGDSKTLLYLNNGRLKLIGVDGGRARTVELPLTWTRSRPSGRSVVRAGALWDGKSQSLRRNVDVLLDGDRIAGLHDRRNWSGLSVVDASGLTVMPGLIDAHNHWHLRGRQWGDRQGRLWLSYGITTTRSPGDPAYQMLETREALDSGARVGPRYFATGEAVDGGRVYYNFMRPTRGEDQLALELSRAVELDYDMIKTYVRLPVASQRKVVELAHRKGMPLSSHYLYPAVNVGMDGMEHVGATNRLGYSHTTSRLGRSYQDVTGLFAASGMSVTPTLFHSAILYADDHSLLDDPRTEALLPPWEYARFVQKVADAAKDTPANQLSHAALPGWVAMLLAVHRGGGLVISGTDAPLDDVALSLHQNLRAMVRHGFTPYEALTTATRNPARWLGLADQLGTVEQGRLADLIAVRGNPLVDIKAAAAVEVVVAGGVVHRVADLAGPFTASVAPAVQGVGRVGADYPSADPDLFWWHGEPEWAVHHCH
;
A
#
# COMPACT_ATOMS: atom_id res chain seq x y z
N MET A 1 33.39 29.37 -25.17
CA MET A 1 34.67 29.77 -25.79
C MET A 1 35.74 28.87 -25.22
N ASP A 2 36.32 28.04 -26.09
CA ASP A 2 37.64 27.40 -26.15
C ASP A 2 38.52 27.33 -24.89
N SER A 3 39.33 26.29 -24.63
CA SER A 3 39.61 24.99 -25.27
C SER A 3 40.73 24.36 -24.42
N ASP A 4 40.77 23.04 -24.23
CA ASP A 4 41.96 22.29 -24.65
C ASP A 4 41.71 20.78 -24.74
N GLN A 5 42.23 20.18 -25.81
CA GLN A 5 42.18 18.77 -26.16
C GLN A 5 43.59 18.18 -26.13
N THR A 6 43.72 16.90 -25.77
CA THR A 6 44.89 16.09 -26.15
C THR A 6 44.48 14.89 -27.00
N LYS A 7 45.24 14.72 -28.09
CA LYS A 7 45.08 13.83 -29.23
C LYS A 7 45.74 12.47 -29.00
N LEU A 8 45.22 11.42 -29.65
CA LEU A 8 46.03 10.28 -30.12
C LEU A 8 45.65 9.95 -31.58
N SER A 9 46.66 9.71 -32.41
CA SER A 9 46.58 9.65 -33.87
C SER A 9 46.65 8.23 -34.43
N ARG A 10 46.11 8.08 -35.65
CA ARG A 10 46.18 6.92 -36.54
C ARG A 10 47.49 6.91 -37.34
N ARG A 11 48.19 5.76 -37.41
CA ARG A 11 48.82 5.20 -38.63
C ARG A 11 49.52 3.87 -38.35
N GLY A 12 49.23 2.86 -39.18
CA GLY A 12 49.89 1.56 -39.19
C GLY A 12 49.11 0.52 -40.01
N LEU A 13 49.08 0.69 -41.32
CA LEU A 13 48.43 -0.20 -42.30
C LEU A 13 49.46 -1.14 -42.98
N PHE A 14 49.03 -2.40 -43.15
CA PHE A 14 49.40 -3.44 -44.15
C PHE A 14 50.77 -4.13 -44.15
N ARG A 15 50.72 -5.47 -43.94
CA ARG A 15 51.24 -6.60 -44.77
C ARG A 15 50.79 -7.90 -44.08
N GLY A 16 50.26 -8.95 -44.72
CA GLY A 16 50.10 -9.28 -46.12
C GLY A 16 49.06 -10.41 -46.30
N ALA A 17 48.68 -10.63 -47.55
CA ALA A 17 47.73 -11.65 -47.99
C ALA A 17 48.41 -13.02 -48.17
N ALA A 18 47.69 -14.08 -47.83
CA ALA A 18 47.81 -15.39 -48.47
C ALA A 18 46.41 -16.02 -48.51
N VAL A 19 45.93 -16.26 -49.73
CA VAL A 19 44.71 -17.02 -50.05
C VAL A 19 45.08 -18.49 -50.14
N LEU A 20 44.29 -19.36 -49.50
CA LEU A 20 44.04 -20.73 -49.96
C LEU A 20 42.67 -21.17 -49.42
N GLY A 21 41.79 -21.57 -50.35
CA GLY A 21 40.41 -21.93 -50.08
C GLY A 21 40.24 -23.28 -49.38
N GLY A 22 39.12 -23.40 -48.68
CA GLY A 22 38.62 -24.66 -48.11
C GLY A 22 37.19 -24.43 -47.65
N ALA A 23 36.26 -25.23 -48.19
CA ALA A 23 34.82 -25.12 -48.00
C ALA A 23 34.41 -25.12 -46.52
N ALA A 24 33.65 -24.11 -46.08
CA ALA A 24 33.00 -24.10 -44.79
C ALA A 24 31.59 -24.71 -44.92
N ILE A 25 31.42 -25.87 -44.29
CA ILE A 25 30.11 -26.46 -44.00
C ILE A 25 29.41 -25.51 -43.02
N VAL A 26 28.27 -24.94 -43.45
CA VAL A 26 27.38 -24.17 -42.59
C VAL A 26 26.70 -25.14 -41.63
N GLY A 27 27.28 -25.29 -40.42
CA GLY A 27 26.59 -25.90 -39.30
C GLY A 27 25.56 -24.93 -38.74
N THR A 28 24.29 -25.33 -38.75
CA THR A 28 23.21 -24.65 -38.03
C THR A 28 23.57 -24.56 -36.53
N PRO A 29 23.42 -23.40 -35.87
CA PRO A 29 23.61 -23.33 -34.43
C PRO A 29 22.51 -24.13 -33.75
N THR A 30 22.90 -25.21 -33.07
CA THR A 30 22.01 -25.96 -32.19
C THR A 30 21.58 -25.08 -31.03
N ALA A 31 20.30 -25.19 -30.63
CA ALA A 31 19.63 -24.44 -29.57
C ALA A 31 20.29 -24.43 -28.17
N ALA A 32 21.43 -25.11 -27.99
CA ALA A 32 22.18 -25.15 -26.74
C ALA A 32 22.98 -23.87 -26.46
N SER A 33 23.44 -23.13 -27.47
CA SER A 33 24.36 -22.00 -27.24
C SER A 33 23.69 -20.75 -26.66
N ALA A 34 22.38 -20.57 -26.89
CA ALA A 34 21.61 -19.48 -26.28
C ALA A 34 21.25 -19.75 -24.81
N ASP A 35 21.26 -21.03 -24.40
CA ASP A 35 21.03 -21.43 -23.00
C ASP A 35 22.29 -21.24 -22.13
N GLU A 36 23.50 -21.21 -22.73
CA GLU A 36 24.77 -21.00 -22.01
C GLU A 36 25.09 -19.50 -21.78
N GLU A 37 24.82 -18.61 -22.74
CA GLU A 37 25.10 -17.15 -22.59
C GLU A 37 24.20 -16.46 -21.54
N LEU A 38 23.05 -17.03 -21.19
CA LEU A 38 22.16 -16.52 -20.13
C LEU A 38 22.54 -17.00 -18.71
N SER A 39 23.49 -17.94 -18.59
CA SER A 39 23.93 -18.50 -17.30
C SER A 39 24.94 -17.63 -16.54
N GLU A 40 25.53 -16.61 -17.19
CA GLU A 40 26.53 -15.73 -16.57
C GLU A 40 25.94 -14.73 -15.54
N ALA A 41 24.61 -14.64 -15.41
CA ALA A 41 23.93 -13.70 -14.49
C ALA A 41 23.53 -14.28 -13.11
N GLY A 42 24.04 -15.45 -12.71
CA GLY A 42 23.90 -15.98 -11.34
C GLY A 42 22.46 -16.29 -10.86
N GLY A 43 21.47 -16.31 -11.75
CA GLY A 43 20.07 -16.66 -11.44
C GLY A 43 19.84 -18.17 -11.40
N GLN A 44 18.90 -18.61 -10.56
CA GLN A 44 18.41 -20.00 -10.54
C GLN A 44 17.17 -20.12 -11.43
N ARG A 45 16.91 -21.29 -12.02
CA ARG A 45 15.75 -21.52 -12.90
C ARG A 45 14.60 -22.21 -12.17
N PHE A 46 13.37 -21.79 -12.48
CA PHE A 46 12.14 -22.41 -12.02
C PHE A 46 11.21 -22.68 -13.21
N THR A 47 10.67 -23.90 -13.32
CA THR A 47 9.73 -24.27 -14.38
C THR A 47 8.31 -24.36 -13.81
N ALA A 48 7.44 -23.49 -14.32
CA ALA A 48 6.01 -23.51 -14.05
C ALA A 48 5.28 -24.45 -15.02
N ARG A 49 4.39 -25.27 -14.46
CA ARG A 49 3.48 -26.19 -15.19
C ARG A 49 2.01 -25.92 -14.93
N GLU A 50 1.75 -25.12 -13.91
CA GLU A 50 0.47 -24.50 -13.65
C GLU A 50 0.69 -22.99 -13.61
N GLY A 51 -0.35 -22.20 -13.84
CA GLY A 51 -0.30 -20.75 -13.87
C GLY A 51 -1.53 -20.15 -13.20
N THR A 52 -1.32 -19.15 -12.34
CA THR A 52 -2.38 -18.44 -11.64
C THR A 52 -2.77 -17.20 -12.43
N GLY A 53 -4.06 -17.06 -12.77
CA GLY A 53 -4.58 -15.88 -13.48
C GLY A 53 -4.00 -15.67 -14.88
N ILE A 54 -3.66 -16.75 -15.59
CA ILE A 54 -3.11 -16.70 -16.94
C ILE A 54 -4.21 -16.51 -17.99
N SER A 55 -4.00 -15.62 -18.96
CA SER A 55 -4.82 -15.50 -20.17
C SER A 55 -4.25 -16.36 -21.29
N ALA A 56 -5.10 -16.79 -22.21
CA ALA A 56 -4.69 -17.60 -23.35
C ALA A 56 -5.47 -17.21 -24.62
N THR A 57 -4.81 -17.31 -25.77
CA THR A 57 -5.41 -17.15 -27.09
C THR A 57 -4.84 -18.19 -28.05
N LEU A 58 -5.61 -18.57 -29.08
CA LEU A 58 -5.22 -19.56 -30.09
C LEU A 58 -4.93 -18.83 -31.42
N SER A 59 -3.90 -19.26 -32.14
CA SER A 59 -3.64 -18.75 -33.48
C SER A 59 -4.78 -19.12 -34.43
N PRO A 60 -5.16 -18.24 -35.37
CA PRO A 60 -6.20 -18.55 -36.36
C PRO A 60 -5.96 -19.83 -37.16
N ASP A 61 -4.69 -20.22 -37.38
CA ASP A 61 -4.34 -21.48 -38.04
C ASP A 61 -4.38 -22.72 -37.13
N GLY A 62 -4.71 -22.55 -35.85
CA GLY A 62 -4.88 -23.61 -34.85
C GLY A 62 -3.60 -24.26 -34.35
N LYS A 63 -2.41 -23.73 -34.69
CA LYS A 63 -1.13 -24.39 -34.38
C LYS A 63 -0.46 -23.93 -33.11
N LEU A 64 -0.71 -22.69 -32.68
CA LEU A 64 -0.02 -22.06 -31.55
C LEU A 64 -1.03 -21.55 -30.53
N ILE A 65 -0.66 -21.65 -29.26
CA ILE A 65 -1.30 -20.92 -28.18
C ILE A 65 -0.33 -19.81 -27.75
N ALA A 66 -0.86 -18.63 -27.42
CA ALA A 66 -0.12 -17.60 -26.71
C ALA A 66 -0.73 -17.39 -25.32
N ILE A 67 0.11 -17.25 -24.31
CA ILE A 67 -0.29 -17.01 -22.92
C ILE A 67 0.45 -15.82 -22.33
N ASP A 68 -0.12 -15.20 -21.31
CA ASP A 68 0.64 -14.39 -20.37
C ASP A 68 0.86 -15.14 -19.04
N LEU A 69 2.12 -15.22 -18.63
CA LEU A 69 2.52 -15.80 -17.35
C LEU A 69 3.76 -15.06 -16.90
N TYR A 70 3.83 -14.72 -15.60
CA TYR A 70 4.94 -13.95 -15.04
C TYR A 70 5.17 -12.62 -15.77
N THR A 71 4.06 -11.92 -16.11
CA THR A 71 4.06 -10.62 -16.82
C THR A 71 4.89 -10.63 -18.12
N ALA A 72 4.87 -11.78 -18.81
CA ALA A 72 5.54 -11.98 -20.08
C ALA A 72 4.66 -12.77 -21.05
N ILE A 73 4.87 -12.53 -22.34
CA ILE A 73 4.19 -13.23 -23.42
C ILE A 73 4.98 -14.48 -23.78
N TRP A 74 4.28 -15.61 -23.86
CA TRP A 74 4.82 -16.90 -24.27
C TRP A 74 4.03 -17.47 -25.43
N VAL A 75 4.68 -18.29 -26.26
CA VAL A 75 4.04 -19.10 -27.30
C VAL A 75 4.42 -20.57 -27.17
N LEU A 76 3.46 -21.45 -27.42
CA LEU A 76 3.64 -22.90 -27.37
C LEU A 76 2.78 -23.60 -28.45
N PRO A 77 3.12 -24.84 -28.84
CA PRO A 77 2.26 -25.63 -29.72
C PRO A 77 0.86 -25.83 -29.13
N ALA A 78 -0.18 -25.87 -29.97
CA ALA A 78 -1.56 -26.05 -29.52
C ALA A 78 -1.82 -27.39 -28.81
N GLY A 79 -1.01 -28.41 -29.09
CA GLY A 79 -1.01 -29.69 -28.37
C GLY A 79 -0.28 -29.67 -27.02
N GLY A 80 0.36 -28.56 -26.67
CA GLY A 80 1.13 -28.40 -25.43
C GLY A 80 2.63 -28.63 -25.59
N GLY A 81 3.37 -28.45 -24.50
CA GLY A 81 4.82 -28.64 -24.42
C GLY A 81 5.60 -27.41 -23.94
N ARG A 82 6.87 -27.32 -24.31
CA ARG A 82 7.77 -26.22 -23.89
C ARG A 82 7.29 -24.89 -24.47
N ALA A 83 7.02 -23.93 -23.60
CA ALA A 83 6.69 -22.57 -23.99
C ALA A 83 7.96 -21.76 -24.29
N ARG A 84 7.93 -20.99 -25.38
CA ARG A 84 8.99 -20.04 -25.76
C ARG A 84 8.57 -18.63 -25.37
N ARG A 85 9.42 -17.96 -24.60
CA ARG A 85 9.23 -16.57 -24.16
C ARG A 85 9.46 -15.59 -25.31
N LEU A 86 8.60 -14.57 -25.44
CA LEU A 86 8.72 -13.51 -26.44
C LEU A 86 9.11 -12.14 -25.87
N THR A 87 8.76 -11.86 -24.61
CA THR A 87 9.01 -10.55 -23.97
C THR A 87 9.85 -10.68 -22.70
N GLY A 88 10.71 -9.69 -22.42
CA GLY A 88 11.58 -9.66 -21.24
C GLY A 88 10.86 -9.29 -19.93
N ASP A 89 11.59 -9.34 -18.81
CA ASP A 89 11.06 -9.09 -17.45
C ASP A 89 10.70 -7.63 -17.17
N ASP A 90 11.36 -6.69 -17.83
CA ASP A 90 11.15 -5.26 -17.65
C ASP A 90 10.00 -4.70 -18.49
N GLN A 91 9.39 -5.55 -19.32
CA GLN A 91 8.33 -5.16 -20.24
C GLN A 91 6.95 -5.20 -19.62
N ASP A 92 6.73 -6.01 -18.58
CA ASP A 92 5.44 -6.13 -17.89
C ASP A 92 4.27 -6.29 -18.91
N ALA A 93 4.36 -7.36 -19.71
CA ALA A 93 3.57 -7.57 -20.93
C ALA A 93 2.49 -8.63 -20.72
N THR A 94 1.24 -8.30 -21.06
CA THR A 94 0.06 -9.13 -20.78
C THR A 94 -1.02 -9.03 -21.86
N ARG A 95 -2.08 -9.86 -21.74
CA ARG A 95 -3.27 -9.88 -22.62
C ARG A 95 -2.94 -10.03 -24.13
N PRO A 96 -2.22 -11.07 -24.56
CA PRO A 96 -1.88 -11.27 -25.97
C PRO A 96 -3.13 -11.57 -26.84
N HIS A 97 -3.08 -11.19 -28.12
CA HIS A 97 -4.04 -11.58 -29.15
C HIS A 97 -3.34 -11.75 -30.51
N PHE A 98 -3.62 -12.86 -31.22
CA PHE A 98 -3.02 -13.13 -32.53
C PHE A 98 -3.56 -12.20 -33.61
N SER A 99 -2.68 -11.83 -34.56
CA SER A 99 -3.12 -11.28 -35.84
C SER A 99 -3.86 -12.34 -36.67
N PRO A 100 -4.79 -11.95 -37.54
CA PRO A 100 -5.56 -12.90 -38.35
C PRO A 100 -4.72 -13.83 -39.25
N ASP A 101 -3.51 -13.39 -39.61
CA ASP A 101 -2.55 -14.17 -40.40
C ASP A 101 -1.66 -15.12 -39.56
N SER A 102 -1.85 -15.18 -38.25
CA SER A 102 -1.08 -15.98 -37.28
C SER A 102 0.42 -15.62 -37.17
N LYS A 103 0.88 -14.49 -37.74
CA LYS A 103 2.31 -14.14 -37.77
C LYS A 103 2.78 -13.21 -36.64
N SER A 104 1.85 -12.54 -35.98
CA SER A 104 2.17 -11.58 -34.93
C SER A 104 1.16 -11.60 -33.79
N LEU A 105 1.53 -10.97 -32.69
CA LEU A 105 0.70 -10.75 -31.52
C LEU A 105 0.59 -9.26 -31.26
N VAL A 106 -0.57 -8.81 -30.76
CA VAL A 106 -0.74 -7.54 -30.06
C VAL A 106 -0.87 -7.84 -28.57
N PHE A 107 -0.33 -6.97 -27.73
CA PHE A 107 -0.39 -7.09 -26.28
C PHE A 107 -0.31 -5.71 -25.62
N GLN A 108 -0.66 -5.63 -24.33
CA GLN A 108 -0.47 -4.42 -23.53
C GLN A 108 0.82 -4.52 -22.72
N SER A 109 1.48 -3.40 -22.45
CA SER A 109 2.76 -3.37 -21.72
C SER A 109 2.85 -2.12 -20.84
N TYR A 110 3.33 -2.29 -19.61
CA TYR A 110 3.44 -1.24 -18.59
C TYR A 110 4.85 -0.62 -18.46
N ARG A 111 5.76 -0.91 -19.39
CA ARG A 111 7.21 -0.71 -19.23
C ARG A 111 7.66 0.71 -18.90
N ASP A 112 6.85 1.74 -19.19
CA ASP A 112 7.15 3.16 -18.96
C ASP A 112 6.24 3.85 -17.93
N GLY A 113 5.35 3.11 -17.25
CA GLY A 113 4.48 3.63 -16.19
C GLY A 113 3.01 3.87 -16.60
N ASN A 114 2.66 3.62 -17.87
CA ASN A 114 1.28 3.50 -18.34
C ASN A 114 1.14 2.27 -19.24
N TYR A 115 -0.08 1.77 -19.41
CA TYR A 115 -0.30 0.72 -20.39
C TYR A 115 -0.33 1.29 -21.81
N HIS A 116 0.52 0.74 -22.67
CA HIS A 116 0.53 1.00 -24.10
C HIS A 116 0.36 -0.30 -24.89
N LEU A 117 -0.07 -0.17 -26.14
CA LEU A 117 -0.24 -1.29 -27.05
C LEU A 117 1.05 -1.53 -27.83
N TRP A 118 1.43 -2.79 -27.95
CA TRP A 118 2.64 -3.22 -28.63
C TRP A 118 2.35 -4.42 -29.51
N THR A 119 3.19 -4.62 -30.53
CA THR A 119 3.16 -5.82 -31.35
C THR A 119 4.52 -6.49 -31.45
N ILE A 120 4.53 -7.82 -31.57
CA ILE A 120 5.74 -8.64 -31.74
C ILE A 120 5.44 -9.80 -32.71
N GLY A 121 6.44 -10.25 -33.47
CA GLY A 121 6.32 -11.44 -34.31
C GLY A 121 6.24 -12.72 -33.46
N VAL A 122 5.55 -13.75 -33.96
CA VAL A 122 5.48 -15.05 -33.24
C VAL A 122 6.84 -15.70 -33.11
N ASP A 123 7.76 -15.44 -34.04
CA ASP A 123 9.15 -15.92 -34.00
C ASP A 123 10.05 -15.09 -33.06
N GLY A 124 9.49 -14.04 -32.42
CA GLY A 124 10.21 -13.11 -31.55
C GLY A 124 10.64 -11.83 -32.28
N GLY A 125 11.74 -11.22 -31.81
CA GLY A 125 12.26 -9.95 -32.31
C GLY A 125 11.90 -8.76 -31.42
N THR A 126 12.21 -7.55 -31.89
CA THR A 126 11.98 -6.31 -31.13
C THR A 126 10.50 -5.92 -31.17
N PRO A 127 9.83 -5.77 -30.01
CA PRO A 127 8.46 -5.24 -29.98
C PRO A 127 8.36 -3.84 -30.59
N ARG A 128 7.28 -3.59 -31.35
CA ARG A 128 6.94 -2.27 -31.90
C ARG A 128 5.81 -1.63 -31.09
N GLN A 129 6.03 -0.42 -30.58
CA GLN A 129 5.01 0.37 -29.90
C GLN A 129 3.96 0.91 -30.88
N LEU A 130 2.69 0.88 -30.47
CA LEU A 130 1.55 1.32 -31.28
C LEU A 130 0.83 2.53 -30.67
N THR A 131 0.87 2.69 -29.35
CA THR A 131 0.27 3.84 -28.65
C THR A 131 1.26 4.46 -27.66
N THR A 132 1.09 5.74 -27.35
CA THR A 132 1.92 6.54 -26.45
C THR A 132 1.04 7.52 -25.68
N GLY A 133 1.50 8.06 -24.56
CA GLY A 133 0.83 9.15 -23.85
C GLY A 133 0.78 8.94 -22.35
N LEU A 134 -0.16 9.62 -21.69
CA LEU A 134 -0.31 9.62 -20.22
C LEU A 134 -1.51 8.80 -19.73
N ASN A 135 -2.23 8.21 -20.69
CA ASN A 135 -3.44 7.43 -20.52
C ASN A 135 -3.14 5.94 -20.72
N ASP A 136 -3.85 5.08 -20.00
CA ASP A 136 -3.74 3.63 -20.13
C ASP A 136 -4.50 3.18 -21.40
N HIS A 137 -3.89 2.29 -22.19
CA HIS A 137 -4.48 1.61 -23.35
C HIS A 137 -4.41 0.10 -23.11
N ARG A 138 -5.56 -0.57 -22.98
CA ARG A 138 -5.65 -1.92 -22.43
C ARG A 138 -6.47 -2.86 -23.31
N GLU A 139 -6.26 -4.16 -23.07
CA GLU A 139 -7.07 -5.27 -23.60
C GLU A 139 -7.18 -5.28 -25.14
N PRO A 140 -6.05 -5.23 -25.88
CA PRO A 140 -6.09 -5.09 -27.32
C PRO A 140 -6.66 -6.32 -28.03
N ARG A 141 -7.43 -6.08 -29.10
CA ARG A 141 -7.93 -7.10 -30.04
C ARG A 141 -7.77 -6.66 -31.49
N PHE A 142 -7.11 -7.49 -32.29
CA PHE A 142 -7.08 -7.31 -33.74
C PHE A 142 -8.48 -7.45 -34.33
N SER A 143 -8.81 -6.60 -35.30
CA SER A 143 -9.98 -6.81 -36.14
C SER A 143 -9.82 -8.06 -37.02
N PRO A 144 -10.92 -8.70 -37.45
CA PRO A 144 -10.86 -9.90 -38.31
C PRO A 144 -10.08 -9.69 -39.62
N ASP A 145 -10.06 -8.47 -40.16
CA ASP A 145 -9.31 -8.09 -41.36
C ASP A 145 -7.84 -7.69 -41.09
N GLY A 146 -7.43 -7.62 -39.83
CA GLY A 146 -6.07 -7.28 -39.40
C GLY A 146 -5.67 -5.82 -39.61
N ARG A 147 -6.61 -4.93 -39.98
CA ARG A 147 -6.32 -3.52 -40.27
C ARG A 147 -6.43 -2.60 -39.05
N ARG A 148 -7.11 -3.05 -38.00
CA ARG A 148 -7.46 -2.24 -36.83
C ARG A 148 -7.21 -3.01 -35.54
N ILE A 149 -7.07 -2.27 -34.44
CA ILE A 149 -7.04 -2.81 -33.08
C ILE A 149 -8.11 -2.10 -32.26
N ALA A 150 -9.00 -2.85 -31.62
CA ALA A 150 -9.87 -2.34 -30.57
C ALA A 150 -9.19 -2.45 -29.22
N PHE A 151 -9.40 -1.47 -28.34
CA PHE A 151 -8.85 -1.44 -26.98
C PHE A 151 -9.72 -0.56 -26.08
N SER A 152 -9.56 -0.68 -24.76
CA SER A 152 -10.17 0.24 -23.79
C SER A 152 -9.16 1.29 -23.34
N GLY A 153 -9.54 2.56 -23.19
CA GLY A 153 -8.64 3.62 -22.75
C GLY A 153 -9.30 4.72 -21.93
N ASP A 154 -8.54 5.34 -21.03
CA ASP A 154 -9.05 6.23 -19.96
C ASP A 154 -8.93 7.74 -20.26
N ALA A 155 -8.66 8.11 -21.51
CA ALA A 155 -8.51 9.50 -21.91
C ALA A 155 -9.79 10.35 -21.75
N GLY A 156 -10.95 9.71 -21.57
CA GLY A 156 -12.26 10.35 -21.43
C GLY A 156 -12.69 10.69 -20.00
N GLY A 157 -11.93 10.30 -18.96
CA GLY A 157 -12.35 10.38 -17.55
C GLY A 157 -13.12 9.13 -17.05
N SER A 158 -13.29 8.16 -17.94
CA SER A 158 -13.78 6.80 -17.77
C SER A 158 -13.04 5.92 -18.79
N TYR A 159 -13.10 4.60 -18.64
CA TYR A 159 -12.65 3.70 -19.70
C TYR A 159 -13.68 3.67 -20.83
N ASP A 160 -13.28 4.11 -22.02
CA ASP A 160 -14.08 4.01 -23.23
C ASP A 160 -13.50 2.97 -24.19
N LEU A 161 -14.28 2.59 -25.21
CA LEU A 161 -13.81 1.80 -26.34
C LEU A 161 -13.17 2.70 -27.39
N TRP A 162 -12.03 2.26 -27.91
CA TRP A 162 -11.26 2.94 -28.93
C TRP A 162 -10.85 1.98 -30.04
N VAL A 163 -10.66 2.53 -31.24
CA VAL A 163 -10.13 1.80 -32.40
C VAL A 163 -8.91 2.52 -32.96
N LEU A 164 -7.81 1.79 -33.08
CA LEU A 164 -6.57 2.21 -33.73
C LEU A 164 -6.51 1.67 -35.16
N ASP A 165 -6.36 2.55 -36.15
CA ASP A 165 -6.04 2.18 -37.52
C ASP A 165 -4.53 1.92 -37.65
N LEU A 166 -4.14 0.71 -38.07
CA LEU A 166 -2.73 0.30 -38.11
C LEU A 166 -1.93 0.90 -39.26
N ARG A 167 -2.60 1.45 -40.28
CA ARG A 167 -1.97 2.09 -41.44
C ARG A 167 -1.69 3.55 -41.17
N THR A 168 -2.63 4.26 -40.54
CA THR A 168 -2.52 5.71 -40.29
C THR A 168 -2.01 6.02 -38.89
N GLY A 169 -2.16 5.11 -37.93
CA GLY A 169 -1.91 5.36 -36.51
C GLY A 169 -3.03 6.18 -35.83
N GLN A 170 -4.12 6.46 -36.53
CA GLN A 170 -5.23 7.26 -35.99
C GLN A 170 -6.01 6.45 -34.94
N GLN A 171 -6.28 7.08 -33.80
CA GLN A 171 -7.15 6.55 -32.75
C GLN A 171 -8.51 7.25 -32.80
N THR A 172 -9.58 6.46 -32.80
CA THR A 172 -10.97 6.94 -32.80
C THR A 172 -11.68 6.42 -31.55
N ARG A 173 -12.26 7.34 -30.76
CA ARG A 173 -13.13 7.02 -29.63
C ARG A 173 -14.48 6.52 -30.16
N VAL A 174 -14.92 5.35 -29.72
CA VAL A 174 -16.17 4.69 -30.15
C VAL A 174 -17.29 4.93 -29.14
N THR A 175 -16.99 4.86 -27.83
CA THR A 175 -17.93 5.21 -26.77
C THR A 175 -17.51 6.48 -26.04
N SER A 176 -18.47 7.23 -25.52
CA SER A 176 -18.21 8.43 -24.73
C SER A 176 -19.25 8.61 -23.63
N THR A 177 -19.21 7.72 -22.64
CA THR A 177 -20.16 7.71 -21.52
C THR A 177 -19.44 7.85 -20.18
N ASP A 178 -20.19 8.08 -19.11
CA ASP A 178 -19.63 8.12 -17.76
C ASP A 178 -19.44 6.72 -17.14
N LEU A 179 -19.74 5.65 -17.88
CA LEU A 179 -19.56 4.25 -17.46
C LEU A 179 -18.17 3.76 -17.87
N ASP A 180 -17.67 2.70 -17.22
CA ASP A 180 -16.43 2.04 -17.64
C ASP A 180 -16.73 0.90 -18.62
N GLU A 181 -16.45 1.13 -19.91
CA GLU A 181 -16.50 0.12 -20.96
C GLU A 181 -15.12 -0.52 -21.21
N ALA A 182 -15.07 -1.84 -21.10
CA ALA A 182 -13.82 -2.60 -21.07
C ALA A 182 -13.90 -3.94 -21.79
N GLU A 183 -12.74 -4.58 -21.95
CA GLU A 183 -12.55 -5.89 -22.55
C GLU A 183 -13.22 -6.04 -23.93
N PRO A 184 -12.92 -5.15 -24.90
CA PRO A 184 -13.55 -5.20 -26.22
C PRO A 184 -13.25 -6.52 -26.93
N ASN A 185 -14.18 -6.99 -27.75
CA ASN A 185 -13.98 -8.09 -28.69
C ASN A 185 -14.77 -7.87 -29.98
N TRP A 186 -14.19 -8.17 -31.13
CA TRP A 186 -14.82 -7.91 -32.42
C TRP A 186 -15.96 -8.89 -32.71
N SER A 187 -16.99 -8.40 -33.39
CA SER A 187 -17.92 -9.27 -34.12
C SER A 187 -17.18 -10.00 -35.25
N PRO A 188 -17.61 -11.21 -35.66
CA PRO A 188 -16.94 -11.98 -36.71
C PRO A 188 -16.80 -11.24 -38.05
N ASP A 189 -17.72 -10.33 -38.36
CA ASP A 189 -17.72 -9.48 -39.56
C ASP A 189 -16.90 -8.17 -39.40
N GLY A 190 -16.41 -7.86 -38.20
CA GLY A 190 -15.60 -6.67 -37.92
C GLY A 190 -16.37 -5.34 -37.94
N THR A 191 -17.70 -5.38 -37.83
CA THR A 191 -18.56 -4.18 -37.87
C THR A 191 -18.97 -3.65 -36.49
N ALA A 192 -18.84 -4.46 -35.44
CA ALA A 192 -19.19 -4.11 -34.07
C ALA A 192 -18.20 -4.70 -33.05
N LEU A 193 -18.31 -4.24 -31.80
CA LEU A 193 -17.59 -4.71 -30.63
C LEU A 193 -18.59 -5.23 -29.59
N VAL A 194 -18.21 -6.24 -28.82
CA VAL A 194 -18.83 -6.52 -27.51
C VAL A 194 -17.89 -6.10 -26.40
N CYS A 195 -18.43 -5.58 -25.30
CA CYS A 195 -17.66 -5.11 -24.16
C CYS A 195 -18.40 -5.36 -22.84
N THR A 196 -17.67 -5.36 -21.73
CA THR A 196 -18.28 -5.25 -20.39
C THR A 196 -18.57 -3.79 -20.09
N VAL A 197 -19.65 -3.51 -19.37
CA VAL A 197 -20.02 -2.18 -18.85
C VAL A 197 -20.05 -2.24 -17.32
N ASP A 198 -19.22 -1.43 -16.67
CA ASP A 198 -18.95 -1.41 -15.21
C ASP A 198 -18.62 -2.78 -14.60
N GLY A 199 -18.26 -3.75 -15.44
CA GLY A 199 -18.04 -5.16 -15.08
C GLY A 199 -19.31 -5.92 -14.66
N THR A 200 -20.51 -5.40 -14.93
CA THR A 200 -21.79 -6.03 -14.54
C THR A 200 -22.76 -6.27 -15.69
N ALA A 201 -22.59 -5.58 -16.82
CA ALA A 201 -23.39 -5.78 -18.04
C ALA A 201 -22.50 -6.09 -19.25
N ILE A 202 -23.12 -6.55 -20.35
CA ILE A 202 -22.46 -6.68 -21.66
C ILE A 202 -23.28 -5.96 -22.72
N ASP A 203 -22.61 -5.11 -23.50
CA ASP A 203 -23.18 -4.39 -24.64
C ASP A 203 -22.51 -4.82 -25.94
N ALA A 204 -23.26 -4.76 -27.04
CA ALA A 204 -22.73 -4.65 -28.39
C ALA A 204 -22.73 -3.18 -28.82
N VAL A 205 -21.62 -2.72 -29.39
CA VAL A 205 -21.42 -1.33 -29.83
C VAL A 205 -20.91 -1.33 -31.28
N ASP A 206 -21.64 -0.69 -32.19
CA ASP A 206 -21.15 -0.45 -33.54
C ASP A 206 -20.12 0.67 -33.59
N LEU A 207 -19.38 0.78 -34.69
CA LEU A 207 -18.29 1.76 -34.81
C LEU A 207 -18.74 3.22 -34.91
N SER A 208 -20.06 3.46 -35.05
CA SER A 208 -20.65 4.81 -34.96
C SER A 208 -21.08 5.16 -33.52
N GLY A 209 -20.93 4.24 -32.57
CA GLY A 209 -21.33 4.40 -31.17
C GLY A 209 -22.75 3.90 -30.87
N GLY A 210 -23.45 3.33 -31.85
CA GLY A 210 -24.76 2.73 -31.64
C GLY A 210 -24.65 1.50 -30.73
N ARG A 211 -25.47 1.45 -29.66
CA ARG A 211 -25.37 0.44 -28.61
C ARG A 211 -26.61 -0.45 -28.51
N ARG A 212 -26.39 -1.71 -28.15
CA ARG A 212 -27.44 -2.69 -27.81
C ARG A 212 -26.99 -3.52 -26.61
N ARG A 213 -27.75 -3.44 -25.52
CA ARG A 213 -27.59 -4.27 -24.33
C ARG A 213 -27.81 -5.75 -24.67
N LEU A 214 -26.84 -6.60 -24.35
CA LEU A 214 -26.90 -8.05 -24.57
C LEU A 214 -27.14 -8.83 -23.26
N VAL A 215 -26.54 -8.37 -22.16
CA VAL A 215 -26.70 -8.96 -20.82
C VAL A 215 -26.95 -7.86 -19.81
N GLU A 216 -28.10 -7.92 -19.13
CA GLU A 216 -28.46 -6.97 -18.08
C GLU A 216 -27.66 -7.17 -16.79
N PRO A 217 -27.37 -6.10 -16.02
CA PRO A 217 -26.80 -6.21 -14.69
C PRO A 217 -27.64 -7.11 -13.79
N VAL A 218 -26.97 -8.07 -13.16
CA VAL A 218 -27.54 -8.89 -12.10
C VAL A 218 -26.83 -8.55 -10.79
N ALA A 219 -27.61 -8.32 -9.73
CA ALA A 219 -27.05 -8.03 -8.42
C ALA A 219 -26.01 -9.08 -8.00
N ASP A 220 -24.92 -8.60 -7.40
CA ASP A 220 -23.78 -9.40 -6.92
C ASP A 220 -23.10 -10.28 -7.97
N THR A 221 -23.29 -9.98 -9.26
CA THR A 221 -22.70 -10.74 -10.38
C THR A 221 -21.72 -9.87 -11.15
N ARG A 222 -20.51 -10.40 -11.36
CA ARG A 222 -19.49 -9.77 -12.22
C ARG A 222 -19.36 -10.55 -13.51
N LEU A 223 -19.13 -9.83 -14.61
CA LEU A 223 -18.98 -10.40 -15.95
C LEU A 223 -17.57 -10.11 -16.48
N PHE A 224 -16.98 -11.09 -17.16
CA PHE A 224 -15.64 -11.00 -17.71
C PHE A 224 -15.54 -11.67 -19.08
N GLY A 225 -14.55 -11.23 -19.84
CA GLY A 225 -14.11 -11.84 -21.08
C GLY A 225 -15.19 -12.04 -22.13
N PRO A 226 -16.00 -11.02 -22.48
CA PRO A 226 -16.99 -11.16 -23.53
C PRO A 226 -16.30 -11.45 -24.87
N GLY A 227 -16.94 -12.27 -25.69
CA GLY A 227 -16.45 -12.63 -27.02
C GLY A 227 -17.51 -13.34 -27.85
N HIS A 228 -17.28 -13.44 -29.16
CA HIS A 228 -18.22 -14.10 -30.06
C HIS A 228 -17.86 -15.56 -30.31
N ALA A 229 -18.87 -16.41 -30.37
CA ALA A 229 -18.77 -17.75 -30.94
C ALA A 229 -18.62 -17.67 -32.48
N PRO A 230 -18.05 -18.70 -33.14
CA PRO A 230 -17.93 -18.75 -34.60
C PRO A 230 -19.25 -18.54 -35.34
N GLY A 231 -20.38 -18.94 -34.73
CA GLY A 231 -21.73 -18.71 -35.26
C GLY A 231 -22.32 -17.32 -34.99
N GLY A 232 -21.56 -16.39 -34.41
CA GLY A 232 -22.02 -15.04 -34.03
C GLY A 232 -22.67 -14.95 -32.64
N GLY A 233 -22.76 -16.08 -31.93
CA GLY A 233 -23.25 -16.18 -30.57
C GLY A 233 -22.40 -15.45 -29.52
N LEU A 234 -22.91 -15.22 -28.32
CA LEU A 234 -22.19 -14.53 -27.23
C LEU A 234 -21.58 -15.54 -26.24
N SER A 235 -20.33 -15.31 -25.84
CA SER A 235 -19.65 -16.01 -24.76
C SER A 235 -19.10 -15.04 -23.72
N TYR A 236 -19.12 -15.42 -22.44
CA TYR A 236 -18.55 -14.65 -21.32
C TYR A 236 -18.39 -15.52 -20.08
N THR A 237 -17.65 -15.03 -19.08
CA THR A 237 -17.53 -15.65 -17.75
C THR A 237 -18.33 -14.86 -16.72
N THR A 238 -19.05 -15.55 -15.85
CA THR A 238 -19.71 -14.97 -14.67
C THR A 238 -18.94 -15.30 -13.39
N LEU A 239 -19.01 -14.41 -12.40
CA LEU A 239 -18.68 -14.66 -11.01
C LEU A 239 -19.85 -14.20 -10.15
N ARG A 240 -20.43 -15.11 -9.39
CA ARG A 240 -21.43 -14.79 -8.35
C ARG A 240 -21.18 -15.65 -7.12
N GLY A 241 -20.88 -14.98 -6.01
CA GLY A 241 -20.40 -15.65 -4.81
C GLY A 241 -19.19 -16.54 -5.10
N ALA A 242 -19.24 -17.80 -4.67
CA ALA A 242 -18.15 -18.77 -4.87
C ALA A 242 -18.22 -19.54 -6.21
N VAL A 243 -19.01 -19.07 -7.17
CA VAL A 243 -19.27 -19.78 -8.43
C VAL A 243 -18.78 -18.97 -9.61
N THR A 244 -17.94 -19.60 -10.44
CA THR A 244 -17.55 -19.09 -11.76
C THR A 244 -18.04 -19.99 -12.88
N GLU A 245 -18.68 -19.43 -13.90
CA GLU A 245 -19.25 -20.18 -15.02
C GLU A 245 -18.91 -19.53 -16.36
N ILE A 246 -18.64 -20.34 -17.39
CA ILE A 246 -18.61 -19.88 -18.78
C ILE A 246 -20.01 -20.03 -19.33
N VAL A 247 -20.55 -18.94 -19.88
CA VAL A 247 -21.81 -18.91 -20.61
C VAL A 247 -21.51 -18.82 -22.10
N VAL A 248 -22.15 -19.66 -22.90
CA VAL A 248 -22.13 -19.62 -24.37
C VAL A 248 -23.58 -19.68 -24.85
N ASP A 249 -24.03 -18.66 -25.58
CA ASP A 249 -25.40 -18.55 -26.11
C ASP A 249 -26.49 -18.78 -25.06
N GLY A 250 -26.29 -18.18 -23.88
CA GLY A 250 -27.19 -18.28 -22.74
C GLY A 250 -27.13 -19.62 -21.98
N ARG A 251 -26.23 -20.54 -22.35
CA ARG A 251 -26.04 -21.83 -21.69
C ARG A 251 -24.74 -21.85 -20.89
N VAL A 252 -24.82 -22.27 -19.63
CA VAL A 252 -23.64 -22.56 -18.81
C VAL A 252 -22.97 -23.84 -19.32
N VAL A 253 -21.67 -23.77 -19.62
CA VAL A 253 -20.92 -24.90 -20.20
C VAL A 253 -19.81 -25.45 -19.28
N THR A 254 -19.59 -24.83 -18.12
CA THR A 254 -18.63 -25.28 -17.10
C THR A 254 -19.32 -25.54 -15.75
N LYS A 255 -18.66 -26.26 -14.84
CA LYS A 255 -19.20 -26.54 -13.50
C LYS A 255 -18.08 -26.78 -12.48
N GLY A 256 -18.05 -25.98 -11.42
CA GLY A 256 -17.14 -26.18 -10.27
C GLY A 256 -15.65 -25.96 -10.56
N GLU A 257 -15.34 -25.23 -11.62
CA GLU A 257 -13.97 -24.90 -12.04
C GLU A 257 -13.62 -23.49 -11.57
N ASP A 258 -12.36 -23.25 -11.22
CA ASP A 258 -11.85 -21.91 -10.90
C ASP A 258 -11.40 -21.19 -12.18
N LEU A 259 -12.30 -20.41 -12.77
CA LEU A 259 -12.11 -19.74 -14.05
C LEU A 259 -11.38 -18.40 -13.88
N PHE A 260 -10.43 -18.09 -14.77
CA PHE A 260 -9.65 -16.85 -14.68
C PHE A 260 -10.29 -15.64 -15.40
N GLY A 261 -11.48 -15.80 -15.98
CA GLY A 261 -12.28 -14.67 -16.48
C GLY A 261 -11.66 -13.94 -17.66
N PHE A 262 -11.12 -14.66 -18.64
CA PHE A 262 -10.65 -14.12 -19.91
C PHE A 262 -11.54 -14.61 -21.06
N PRO A 263 -11.57 -13.91 -22.22
CA PRO A 263 -12.29 -14.42 -23.38
C PRO A 263 -11.82 -15.82 -23.76
N VAL A 264 -12.78 -16.70 -24.06
CA VAL A 264 -12.48 -18.03 -24.59
C VAL A 264 -11.93 -17.91 -26.01
N ALA A 265 -11.01 -18.80 -26.38
CA ALA A 265 -10.58 -18.98 -27.75
C ALA A 265 -11.29 -20.19 -28.37
N TRP A 266 -11.50 -20.18 -29.68
CA TRP A 266 -12.24 -21.24 -30.38
C TRP A 266 -11.29 -22.14 -31.14
N ALA A 267 -11.18 -23.40 -30.72
CA ALA A 267 -10.41 -24.44 -31.42
C ALA A 267 -11.22 -25.15 -32.52
N GLY A 268 -12.50 -24.82 -32.64
CA GLY A 268 -13.44 -25.30 -33.63
C GLY A 268 -14.85 -24.80 -33.31
N ALA A 269 -15.85 -25.11 -34.16
CA ALA A 269 -17.23 -24.62 -33.99
C ALA A 269 -17.88 -25.03 -32.65
N GLY A 270 -17.49 -26.17 -32.09
CA GLY A 270 -18.01 -26.69 -30.82
C GLY A 270 -16.94 -26.90 -29.75
N THR A 271 -15.74 -26.33 -29.90
CA THR A 271 -14.64 -26.57 -28.96
C THR A 271 -14.00 -25.26 -28.53
N ILE A 272 -13.97 -25.04 -27.21
CA ILE A 272 -13.35 -23.86 -26.61
C ILE A 272 -12.00 -24.20 -25.97
N LEU A 273 -11.08 -23.25 -26.00
CA LEU A 273 -9.86 -23.17 -25.19
C LEU A 273 -10.05 -22.06 -24.15
N TYR A 274 -9.79 -22.36 -22.89
CA TYR A 274 -9.95 -21.44 -21.77
C TYR A 274 -8.93 -21.73 -20.67
N THR A 275 -8.84 -20.84 -19.68
CA THR A 275 -7.91 -20.99 -18.55
C THR A 275 -8.66 -21.18 -17.26
N ALA A 276 -8.33 -22.27 -16.55
CA ALA A 276 -8.98 -22.66 -15.31
C ALA A 276 -8.16 -23.70 -14.55
N ASP A 277 -8.34 -23.75 -13.23
CA ASP A 277 -7.72 -24.74 -12.35
C ASP A 277 -6.20 -24.84 -12.58
N GLY A 278 -5.53 -23.68 -12.69
CA GLY A 278 -4.08 -23.58 -12.90
C GLY A 278 -3.61 -23.93 -14.32
N GLY A 279 -4.49 -24.28 -15.25
CA GLY A 279 -4.10 -24.86 -16.53
C GLY A 279 -4.79 -24.27 -17.76
N LEU A 280 -4.27 -24.67 -18.92
CA LEU A 280 -4.92 -24.49 -20.22
C LEU A 280 -5.88 -25.66 -20.44
N ARG A 281 -7.14 -25.36 -20.70
CA ARG A 281 -8.22 -26.36 -20.80
C ARG A 281 -8.89 -26.27 -22.16
N THR A 282 -9.21 -27.41 -22.74
CA THR A 282 -10.14 -27.49 -23.87
C THR A 282 -11.43 -28.17 -23.46
N ARG A 283 -12.54 -27.77 -24.05
CA ARG A 283 -13.85 -28.37 -23.79
C ARG A 283 -14.66 -28.50 -25.07
N ASP A 284 -15.15 -29.71 -25.30
CA ASP A 284 -16.19 -29.96 -26.30
C ASP A 284 -17.56 -29.56 -25.73
N LEU A 285 -18.28 -28.70 -26.44
CA LEU A 285 -19.57 -28.17 -26.01
C LEU A 285 -20.72 -29.16 -26.23
N ALA A 286 -20.56 -30.15 -27.13
CA ALA A 286 -21.58 -31.16 -27.37
C ALA A 286 -21.59 -32.25 -26.27
N GLY A 287 -20.42 -32.82 -25.96
CA GLY A 287 -20.27 -33.87 -24.95
C GLY A 287 -19.88 -33.39 -23.56
N GLY A 288 -19.42 -32.14 -23.42
CA GLY A 288 -18.92 -31.59 -22.15
C GLY A 288 -17.54 -32.11 -21.73
N THR A 289 -16.86 -32.87 -22.60
CA THR A 289 -15.54 -33.46 -22.30
C THR A 289 -14.49 -32.37 -22.13
N LYS A 290 -13.85 -32.34 -20.95
CA LYS A 290 -12.73 -31.44 -20.61
C LYS A 290 -11.39 -32.16 -20.82
N SER A 291 -10.42 -31.49 -21.44
CA SER A 291 -9.03 -31.92 -21.57
C SER A 291 -8.05 -30.82 -21.15
N SER A 292 -6.79 -31.18 -20.90
CA SER A 292 -5.72 -30.25 -20.52
C SER A 292 -4.70 -30.13 -21.64
N VAL A 293 -4.19 -28.92 -21.86
CA VAL A 293 -3.02 -28.67 -22.71
C VAL A 293 -1.82 -28.42 -21.80
N PRO A 294 -0.85 -29.36 -21.70
CA PRO A 294 0.29 -29.20 -20.80
C PRO A 294 1.22 -28.09 -21.30
N PHE A 295 1.88 -27.39 -20.38
CA PHE A 295 2.93 -26.45 -20.74
C PHE A 295 4.10 -26.48 -19.74
N ASP A 296 5.29 -26.11 -20.21
CA ASP A 296 6.45 -25.83 -19.37
C ASP A 296 6.94 -24.41 -19.67
N ALA A 297 6.85 -23.50 -18.70
CA ALA A 297 7.38 -22.13 -18.79
C ALA A 297 8.50 -21.93 -17.77
N THR A 298 9.72 -21.62 -18.22
CA THR A 298 10.89 -21.51 -17.33
C THR A 298 11.35 -20.08 -17.17
N VAL A 299 11.43 -19.60 -15.93
CA VAL A 299 11.92 -18.26 -15.57
C VAL A 299 13.12 -18.32 -14.65
N ASP A 300 13.90 -17.25 -14.67
CA ASP A 300 14.98 -17.03 -13.71
C ASP A 300 14.43 -16.40 -12.42
N HIS A 301 15.09 -16.69 -11.31
CA HIS A 301 14.81 -16.08 -10.02
C HIS A 301 16.10 -15.93 -9.21
N ARG A 302 16.06 -15.04 -8.21
CA ARG A 302 17.13 -14.89 -7.23
C ARG A 302 16.73 -15.55 -5.93
N ARG A 303 17.70 -16.17 -5.27
CA ARG A 303 17.53 -16.68 -3.92
C ARG A 303 17.54 -15.52 -2.93
N HIS A 304 16.58 -15.52 -2.02
CA HIS A 304 16.50 -14.54 -0.94
C HIS A 304 17.71 -14.65 -0.01
N VAL A 305 18.20 -13.50 0.44
CA VAL A 305 19.29 -13.37 1.41
C VAL A 305 18.77 -12.58 2.59
N ASN A 306 18.79 -13.16 3.80
CA ASN A 306 18.42 -12.39 4.99
C ASN A 306 19.49 -11.35 5.29
N ARG A 307 19.08 -10.08 5.35
CA ARG A 307 19.96 -8.96 5.69
C ARG A 307 20.01 -8.78 7.20
N ARG A 308 21.13 -8.27 7.71
CA ARG A 308 21.24 -7.87 9.13
C ARG A 308 20.40 -6.62 9.35
N ALA A 309 19.85 -6.48 10.56
CA ALA A 309 19.16 -5.26 10.94
C ALA A 309 20.11 -4.05 10.82
N LYS A 310 19.71 -3.04 10.03
CA LYS A 310 20.43 -1.76 9.93
C LYS A 310 20.43 -1.02 11.26
N ARG A 311 19.30 -1.05 11.97
CA ARG A 311 19.10 -0.34 13.24
C ARG A 311 19.63 -1.15 14.42
N ASN A 312 20.48 -0.53 15.24
CA ASN A 312 20.87 -1.08 16.53
C ASN A 312 19.79 -0.80 17.59
N VAL A 313 18.87 -1.74 17.75
CA VAL A 313 17.80 -1.70 18.77
C VAL A 313 18.32 -1.72 20.20
N SER A 314 19.60 -2.01 20.38
CA SER A 314 20.31 -2.03 21.66
C SER A 314 21.26 -0.83 21.84
N ALA A 315 21.13 0.23 21.05
CA ALA A 315 21.92 1.45 21.23
C ALA A 315 21.62 2.15 22.58
N ARG A 316 22.64 2.82 23.14
CA ARG A 316 22.58 3.58 24.41
C ARG A 316 23.03 5.04 24.30
N ALA A 317 23.66 5.40 23.20
CA ALA A 317 24.11 6.77 22.97
C ALA A 317 22.91 7.70 22.77
N SER A 318 23.08 8.96 23.19
CA SER A 318 22.16 10.04 22.82
C SER A 318 22.15 10.21 21.29
N GLN A 319 20.97 10.45 20.73
CA GLN A 319 20.74 10.60 19.29
C GLN A 319 20.03 11.92 19.01
N PRO A 320 20.33 12.59 17.89
CA PRO A 320 19.54 13.75 17.46
C PRO A 320 18.12 13.32 17.12
N VAL A 321 17.14 14.18 17.44
CA VAL A 321 15.77 14.03 16.95
C VAL A 321 15.73 14.25 15.43
N LYS A 322 15.07 13.34 14.71
CA LYS A 322 14.77 13.47 13.28
C LYS A 322 13.26 13.49 13.01
N GLY A 323 12.46 12.96 13.93
CA GLY A 323 11.00 12.91 13.85
C GLY A 323 10.36 14.26 14.19
N ILE A 324 10.37 15.18 13.23
CA ILE A 324 9.74 16.51 13.35
C ILE A 324 8.41 16.49 12.60
N ALA A 325 7.30 16.31 13.33
CA ALA A 325 5.97 16.20 12.71
C ALA A 325 5.25 17.56 12.68
N GLY A 326 4.75 17.93 11.50
CA GLY A 326 3.91 19.10 11.27
C GLY A 326 4.48 20.45 11.73
N PRO A 327 5.73 20.82 11.37
CA PRO A 327 6.30 22.09 11.79
C PRO A 327 5.59 23.29 11.14
N VAL A 328 5.41 24.35 11.91
CA VAL A 328 4.79 25.61 11.47
C VAL A 328 5.60 26.81 11.93
N LEU A 329 5.89 27.73 11.01
CA LEU A 329 6.62 28.96 11.29
C LEU A 329 5.69 30.01 11.91
N SER A 330 6.17 30.75 12.90
CA SER A 330 5.40 31.82 13.55
C SER A 330 5.11 32.98 12.59
N PRO A 331 4.02 33.75 12.79
CA PRO A 331 3.71 34.92 11.96
C PRO A 331 4.86 35.92 11.87
N ASP A 332 5.63 36.12 12.94
CA ASP A 332 6.81 37.01 12.94
C ASP A 332 8.08 36.39 12.34
N GLY A 333 8.04 35.12 11.93
CA GLY A 333 9.15 34.38 11.34
C GLY A 333 10.27 33.99 12.32
N LYS A 334 10.10 34.19 13.63
CA LYS A 334 11.17 34.03 14.63
C LYS A 334 11.13 32.71 15.38
N SER A 335 10.06 31.93 15.29
CA SER A 335 9.92 30.67 16.01
C SER A 335 9.25 29.59 15.17
N VAL A 336 9.53 28.33 15.47
CA VAL A 336 8.89 27.16 14.85
C VAL A 336 8.20 26.35 15.95
N ALA A 337 6.91 26.02 15.75
CA ALA A 337 6.19 25.06 16.58
C ALA A 337 6.09 23.72 15.85
N PHE A 338 6.27 22.59 16.54
CA PHE A 338 6.25 21.25 15.95
C PHE A 338 5.99 20.18 17.00
N ARG A 339 5.65 18.95 16.57
CA ARG A 339 5.61 17.77 17.44
C ARG A 339 6.90 16.97 17.32
N ALA A 340 7.46 16.56 18.46
CA ALA A 340 8.55 15.59 18.55
C ALA A 340 8.51 14.89 19.92
N LEU A 341 8.85 13.60 19.97
CA LEU A 341 8.91 12.82 21.22
C LEU A 341 7.60 12.89 22.03
N ASN A 342 6.44 12.77 21.36
CA ASN A 342 5.11 12.88 21.96
C ASN A 342 4.79 14.22 22.66
N ALA A 343 5.57 15.28 22.38
CA ALA A 343 5.38 16.61 22.94
C ALA A 343 5.28 17.69 21.84
N LEU A 344 4.60 18.79 22.15
CA LEU A 344 4.65 20.01 21.34
C LEU A 344 5.83 20.86 21.79
N TRP A 345 6.65 21.29 20.84
CA TRP A 345 7.86 22.07 21.06
C TRP A 345 7.77 23.44 20.42
N LEU A 346 8.43 24.43 21.04
CA LEU A 346 8.70 25.74 20.46
C LEU A 346 10.22 25.92 20.31
N LEU A 347 10.66 26.20 19.09
CA LEU A 347 12.05 26.50 18.76
C LEU A 347 12.17 27.96 18.27
N PRO A 348 12.75 28.88 19.07
CA PRO A 348 13.22 30.15 18.57
C PRO A 348 14.30 29.94 17.50
N VAL A 349 14.22 30.63 16.37
CA VAL A 349 15.19 30.54 15.28
C VAL A 349 16.56 31.03 15.75
N GLY A 350 17.54 30.13 15.79
CA GLY A 350 18.87 30.40 16.36
C GLY A 350 18.96 30.21 17.88
N GLY A 351 17.89 29.73 18.53
CA GLY A 351 17.81 29.44 19.96
C GLY A 351 17.80 27.95 20.28
N ARG A 352 17.22 27.61 21.45
CA ARG A 352 17.04 26.21 21.91
C ARG A 352 15.55 25.87 22.00
N PRO A 353 15.17 24.62 21.67
CA PRO A 353 13.78 24.19 21.76
C PRO A 353 13.35 24.04 23.23
N ARG A 354 12.09 24.40 23.51
CA ARG A 354 11.42 24.14 24.81
C ARG A 354 10.11 23.40 24.60
N ALA A 355 9.78 22.45 25.47
CA ALA A 355 8.49 21.79 25.45
C ALA A 355 7.40 22.80 25.88
N LEU A 356 6.27 22.79 25.17
CA LEU A 356 5.06 23.56 25.46
C LEU A 356 3.99 22.68 26.10
N VAL A 357 3.77 21.50 25.53
CA VAL A 357 2.80 20.51 25.99
C VAL A 357 3.48 19.15 26.00
N ASP A 358 3.74 18.63 27.20
CA ASP A 358 4.40 17.34 27.47
C ASP A 358 3.69 16.69 28.67
N ASP A 359 2.43 16.33 28.46
CA ASP A 359 1.50 15.85 29.48
C ASP A 359 1.20 14.34 29.33
N GLY A 360 1.93 13.65 28.44
CA GLY A 360 1.79 12.22 28.15
C GLY A 360 0.63 11.85 27.23
N PHE A 361 -0.25 12.80 26.89
CA PHE A 361 -1.33 12.59 25.91
C PHE A 361 -0.82 12.79 24.48
N PHE A 362 -1.55 12.27 23.49
CA PHE A 362 -1.18 12.47 22.10
C PHE A 362 -1.59 13.87 21.64
N ASN A 363 -0.60 14.77 21.54
CA ASN A 363 -0.78 16.14 21.09
C ASN A 363 -0.22 16.31 19.68
N SER A 364 -1.01 16.81 18.72
CA SER A 364 -0.58 16.92 17.33
C SER A 364 -1.03 18.19 16.63
N ASP A 365 -0.38 18.45 15.49
CA ASP A 365 -0.82 19.43 14.50
C ASP A 365 -0.95 20.87 15.01
N PRO A 366 0.12 21.45 15.60
CA PRO A 366 0.07 22.83 16.05
C PRO A 366 -0.18 23.79 14.87
N ASP A 367 -0.86 24.89 15.16
CA ASP A 367 -1.04 26.03 14.27
C ASP A 367 -1.09 27.34 15.05
N TRP A 368 -0.52 28.40 14.49
CA TRP A 368 -0.43 29.70 15.15
C TRP A 368 -1.71 30.48 15.01
N HIS A 369 -2.18 31.06 16.11
CA HIS A 369 -3.14 32.16 15.99
C HIS A 369 -2.48 33.33 15.24
N PRO A 370 -3.19 34.09 14.38
CA PRO A 370 -2.58 35.10 13.52
C PRO A 370 -1.81 36.20 14.26
N ASP A 371 -2.16 36.48 15.51
CA ASP A 371 -1.43 37.44 16.37
C ASP A 371 -0.12 36.90 16.96
N GLY A 372 0.16 35.60 16.83
CA GLY A 372 1.33 34.93 17.40
C GLY A 372 1.28 34.68 18.91
N GLY A 373 0.18 34.97 19.59
CA GLY A 373 0.04 34.86 21.05
C GLY A 373 -0.36 33.47 21.56
N SER A 374 -0.93 32.61 20.70
CA SER A 374 -1.37 31.27 21.08
C SER A 374 -1.24 30.25 19.94
N LEU A 375 -1.32 28.98 20.31
CA LEU A 375 -1.39 27.85 19.38
C LEU A 375 -2.73 27.12 19.51
N VAL A 376 -3.29 26.66 18.39
CA VAL A 376 -4.28 25.56 18.40
C VAL A 376 -3.58 24.24 18.10
N TYR A 377 -4.06 23.14 18.69
CA TYR A 377 -3.59 21.78 18.44
C TYR A 377 -4.70 20.76 18.71
N ALA A 378 -4.52 19.52 18.26
CA ALA A 378 -5.40 18.39 18.57
C ALA A 378 -4.82 17.60 19.75
N SER A 379 -5.67 17.18 20.70
CA SER A 379 -5.25 16.35 21.84
C SER A 379 -6.32 15.34 22.27
N ASP A 380 -5.90 14.11 22.57
CA ASP A 380 -6.77 13.02 23.04
C ASP A 380 -7.00 13.01 24.56
N ARG A 381 -6.55 14.05 25.27
CA ARG A 381 -6.75 14.26 26.72
C ARG A 381 -8.20 14.09 27.20
N SER A 382 -9.17 14.34 26.31
CA SER A 382 -10.59 14.18 26.57
C SER A 382 -11.17 12.81 26.20
N GLY A 383 -10.32 11.81 25.99
CA GLY A 383 -10.72 10.50 25.51
C GLY A 383 -10.59 10.39 24.00
N THR A 384 -11.13 11.29 23.20
CA THR A 384 -10.87 11.37 21.74
C THR A 384 -10.24 12.71 21.40
N ALA A 385 -9.56 12.79 20.25
CA ALA A 385 -8.90 14.02 19.82
C ALA A 385 -9.91 15.17 19.73
N ALA A 386 -9.67 16.23 20.50
CA ALA A 386 -10.43 17.48 20.47
C ALA A 386 -9.49 18.65 20.18
N LEU A 387 -10.06 19.83 19.88
CA LEU A 387 -9.31 21.05 19.65
C LEU A 387 -8.96 21.71 20.99
N TRP A 388 -7.69 22.07 21.15
CA TRP A 388 -7.17 22.76 22.33
C TRP A 388 -6.39 24.00 21.92
N ARG A 389 -6.44 25.03 22.79
CA ARG A 389 -5.63 26.24 22.67
C ARG A 389 -4.59 26.26 23.77
N HIS A 390 -3.36 26.68 23.45
CA HIS A 390 -2.31 26.99 24.41
C HIS A 390 -1.90 28.46 24.29
N ASP A 391 -2.07 29.22 25.38
CA ASP A 391 -1.60 30.61 25.48
C ASP A 391 -0.10 30.65 25.80
N LEU A 392 0.68 31.38 24.99
CA LEU A 392 2.14 31.37 25.12
C LEU A 392 2.67 32.27 26.24
N ALA A 393 1.87 33.25 26.69
CA ALA A 393 2.26 34.19 27.74
C ALA A 393 1.94 33.63 29.13
N THR A 394 0.76 33.05 29.31
CA THR A 394 0.30 32.51 30.60
C THR A 394 0.60 31.02 30.77
N GLY A 395 0.77 30.29 29.65
CA GLY A 395 0.87 28.83 29.64
C GLY A 395 -0.49 28.12 29.79
N GLU A 396 -1.59 28.88 29.86
CA GLU A 396 -2.93 28.34 30.03
C GLU A 396 -3.32 27.45 28.83
N GLN A 397 -4.02 26.35 29.13
CA GLN A 397 -4.52 25.43 28.12
C GLN A 397 -6.04 25.31 28.23
N ALA A 398 -6.75 25.57 27.14
CA ALA A 398 -8.21 25.54 27.09
C ALA A 398 -8.71 24.55 26.04
N ARG A 399 -9.69 23.72 26.41
CA ARG A 399 -10.42 22.85 25.47
C ARG A 399 -11.44 23.69 24.71
N LEU A 400 -11.37 23.69 23.39
CA LEU A 400 -12.28 24.46 22.54
C LEU A 400 -13.54 23.66 22.21
N THR A 401 -13.41 22.37 21.90
CA THR A 401 -14.52 21.55 21.35
C THR A 401 -14.87 20.34 22.20
N THR A 402 -16.17 20.02 22.24
CA THR A 402 -16.76 18.81 22.87
C THR A 402 -17.58 17.98 21.88
N LEU A 403 -17.27 18.11 20.60
CA LEU A 403 -17.97 17.46 19.49
C LEU A 403 -17.65 15.95 19.43
N PRO A 404 -18.56 15.11 18.88
CA PRO A 404 -18.30 13.68 18.67
C PRO A 404 -17.18 13.45 17.64
N GLY A 405 -16.63 12.24 17.64
CA GLY A 405 -15.53 11.86 16.75
C GLY A 405 -14.19 12.51 17.12
N ALA A 406 -13.19 12.33 16.27
CA ALA A 406 -11.91 13.02 16.39
C ALA A 406 -11.94 14.35 15.62
N GLN A 407 -11.38 15.41 16.19
CA GLN A 407 -11.12 16.67 15.50
C GLN A 407 -9.60 16.85 15.35
N ILE A 408 -9.09 16.78 14.12
CA ILE A 408 -7.65 16.71 13.82
C ILE A 408 -7.22 17.76 12.80
N THR A 409 -5.92 18.04 12.76
CA THR A 409 -5.30 18.98 11.80
C THR A 409 -5.86 20.41 11.81
N PRO A 410 -6.02 21.07 12.98
CA PRO A 410 -6.65 22.39 13.08
C PRO A 410 -5.83 23.50 12.41
N ARG A 411 -6.54 24.50 11.87
CA ARG A 411 -5.98 25.63 11.12
C ARG A 411 -6.76 26.92 11.37
N TRP A 412 -6.10 27.93 11.92
CA TRP A 412 -6.70 29.23 12.18
C TRP A 412 -7.05 29.96 10.88
N SER A 413 -8.21 30.61 10.88
CA SER A 413 -8.53 31.61 9.87
C SER A 413 -7.63 32.85 10.04
N PRO A 414 -7.40 33.65 8.98
CA PRO A 414 -6.48 34.80 9.04
C PRO A 414 -6.90 35.89 10.04
N ASP A 415 -8.18 35.95 10.39
CA ASP A 415 -8.74 36.88 11.38
C ASP A 415 -8.78 36.30 12.81
N GLY A 416 -8.41 35.03 12.99
CA GLY A 416 -8.40 34.35 14.30
C GLY A 416 -9.79 34.01 14.85
N SER A 417 -10.85 34.15 14.07
CA SER A 417 -12.23 33.92 14.54
C SER A 417 -12.71 32.47 14.37
N ARG A 418 -12.13 31.73 13.42
CA ARG A 418 -12.56 30.39 13.01
C ARG A 418 -11.39 29.42 12.90
N ILE A 419 -11.69 28.12 12.98
CA ILE A 419 -10.73 27.03 12.86
C ILE A 419 -11.27 26.00 11.86
N ALA A 420 -10.51 25.73 10.80
CA ALA A 420 -10.78 24.61 9.90
C ALA A 420 -10.10 23.34 10.43
N TYR A 421 -10.76 22.18 10.33
CA TYR A 421 -10.22 20.90 10.76
C TYR A 421 -10.77 19.73 9.94
N GLN A 422 -10.12 18.56 10.03
CA GLN A 422 -10.61 17.29 9.49
C GLN A 422 -11.18 16.43 10.62
N ASP A 423 -12.22 15.64 10.35
CA ASP A 423 -12.71 14.64 11.30
C ASP A 423 -12.10 13.24 11.09
N ALA A 424 -12.60 12.23 11.82
CA ALA A 424 -12.12 10.85 11.75
C ALA A 424 -12.45 10.10 10.44
N ASP A 425 -13.35 10.63 9.61
CA ASP A 425 -13.75 10.07 8.32
C ASP A 425 -13.16 10.85 7.14
N GLY A 426 -12.48 11.97 7.40
CA GLY A 426 -11.87 12.82 6.39
C GLY A 426 -12.80 13.91 5.87
N ALA A 427 -13.89 14.26 6.60
CA ALA A 427 -14.70 15.42 6.26
C ALA A 427 -14.08 16.69 6.80
N THR A 428 -14.19 17.79 6.03
CA THR A 428 -13.65 19.10 6.42
C THR A 428 -14.73 19.94 7.10
N TRP A 429 -14.38 20.52 8.25
CA TRP A 429 -15.27 21.30 9.11
C TRP A 429 -14.70 22.69 9.39
N VAL A 430 -15.59 23.64 9.65
CA VAL A 430 -15.25 24.99 10.14
C VAL A 430 -15.90 25.21 11.50
N PHE A 431 -15.10 25.52 12.51
CA PHE A 431 -15.52 25.84 13.87
C PHE A 431 -15.41 27.35 14.13
N ASP A 432 -16.51 27.97 14.52
CA ASP A 432 -16.57 29.36 14.96
C ASP A 432 -16.34 29.45 16.47
N VAL A 433 -15.28 30.17 16.88
CA VAL A 433 -14.79 30.18 18.26
C VAL A 433 -15.74 30.93 19.20
N ALA A 434 -16.37 32.01 18.72
CA ALA A 434 -17.22 32.85 19.55
C ALA A 434 -18.56 32.17 19.87
N SER A 435 -19.19 31.54 18.88
CA SER A 435 -20.46 30.85 19.02
C SER A 435 -20.33 29.41 19.51
N GLY A 436 -19.15 28.80 19.33
CA GLY A 436 -18.92 27.38 19.60
C GLY A 436 -19.65 26.45 18.63
N THR A 437 -19.88 26.90 17.40
CA THR A 437 -20.61 26.17 16.35
C THR A 437 -19.65 25.60 15.31
N ALA A 438 -19.78 24.32 14.98
CA ALA A 438 -19.08 23.68 13.87
C ALA A 438 -20.04 23.34 12.72
N SER A 439 -19.67 23.70 11.50
CA SER A 439 -20.41 23.41 10.28
C SER A 439 -19.54 22.62 9.30
N ARG A 440 -20.11 21.59 8.67
CA ARG A 440 -19.40 20.77 7.69
C ARG A 440 -19.28 21.52 6.38
N LEU A 441 -18.06 21.63 5.86
CA LEU A 441 -17.75 22.33 4.62
C LEU A 441 -17.66 21.39 3.42
N LEU A 442 -17.01 20.24 3.59
CA LEU A 442 -16.89 19.20 2.56
C LEU A 442 -17.38 17.87 3.15
N PRO A 443 -17.93 16.97 2.30
CA PRO A 443 -18.23 15.61 2.72
C PRO A 443 -16.94 14.86 3.09
N ALA A 444 -17.07 13.61 3.51
CA ALA A 444 -15.92 12.75 3.71
C ALA A 444 -15.12 12.62 2.40
N LEU A 445 -13.80 12.77 2.50
CA LEU A 445 -12.85 12.56 1.41
C LEU A 445 -11.86 11.46 1.82
N PHE A 446 -11.38 10.70 0.85
CA PHE A 446 -10.39 9.65 1.12
C PHE A 446 -9.00 10.25 1.44
N GLN A 447 -8.71 10.37 2.73
CA GLN A 447 -7.43 10.84 3.27
C GLN A 447 -7.00 12.22 2.73
N PRO A 448 -7.78 13.28 2.96
CA PRO A 448 -7.44 14.63 2.50
C PRO A 448 -6.22 15.19 3.21
N GLY A 449 -5.69 16.27 2.66
CA GLY A 449 -4.67 17.07 3.31
C GLY A 449 -5.22 18.06 4.33
N ARG A 450 -4.28 18.77 4.96
CA ARG A 450 -4.59 19.83 5.92
C ARG A 450 -5.23 21.01 5.18
N PRO A 451 -6.28 21.64 5.74
CA PRO A 451 -6.85 22.84 5.15
C PRO A 451 -5.87 24.02 5.22
N THR A 452 -6.01 24.99 4.33
CA THR A 452 -5.37 26.31 4.40
C THR A 452 -6.38 27.35 3.97
N TRP A 453 -6.34 28.54 4.58
CA TRP A 453 -7.28 29.61 4.30
C TRP A 453 -6.75 30.58 3.25
N SER A 454 -7.65 31.12 2.42
CA SER A 454 -7.39 32.37 1.71
C SER A 454 -7.29 33.53 2.72
N PRO A 455 -6.56 34.61 2.40
CA PRO A 455 -6.36 35.73 3.35
C PRO A 455 -7.64 36.45 3.77
N ASP A 456 -8.68 36.43 2.93
CA ASP A 456 -9.98 37.00 3.25
C ASP A 456 -10.86 36.06 4.09
N GLY A 457 -10.41 34.83 4.36
CA GLY A 457 -11.14 33.83 5.11
C GLY A 457 -12.38 33.27 4.39
N LYS A 458 -12.49 33.45 3.06
CA LYS A 458 -13.68 33.04 2.28
C LYS A 458 -13.48 31.77 1.48
N THR A 459 -12.25 31.30 1.32
CA THR A 459 -11.91 30.08 0.58
C THR A 459 -11.02 29.20 1.44
N ILE A 460 -11.23 27.90 1.37
CA ILE A 460 -10.32 26.89 1.91
C ILE A 460 -9.69 26.13 0.73
N ALA A 461 -8.39 25.84 0.82
CA ALA A 461 -7.70 24.92 -0.06
C ALA A 461 -7.15 23.71 0.73
N LEU A 462 -7.05 22.55 0.09
CA LEU A 462 -6.40 21.36 0.65
C LEU A 462 -5.95 20.42 -0.48
N ALA A 463 -5.16 19.40 -0.15
CA ALA A 463 -4.82 18.32 -1.09
C ALA A 463 -5.91 17.25 -1.08
N ALA A 464 -6.37 16.81 -2.25
CA ALA A 464 -7.33 15.70 -2.36
C ALA A 464 -7.00 14.82 -3.57
N VAL A 465 -7.29 13.52 -3.49
CA VAL A 465 -7.14 12.62 -4.64
C VAL A 465 -8.23 12.90 -5.68
N LYS A 466 -7.86 12.86 -6.96
CA LYS A 466 -8.77 12.81 -8.09
C LYS A 466 -8.49 11.53 -8.89
N PRO A 467 -9.32 10.49 -8.75
CA PRO A 467 -9.21 9.27 -9.55
C PRO A 467 -9.36 9.55 -11.05
N PHE A 468 -8.76 8.69 -11.89
CA PHE A 468 -8.89 8.80 -13.35
C PHE A 468 -10.16 8.14 -13.90
N SER A 469 -10.70 7.15 -13.20
CA SER A 469 -11.84 6.33 -13.63
C SER A 469 -12.51 5.66 -12.43
N ARG A 470 -13.71 5.10 -12.58
CA ARG A 470 -14.34 4.29 -11.52
C ARG A 470 -13.75 2.87 -11.44
N ARG A 471 -13.17 2.38 -12.54
CA ARG A 471 -12.54 1.05 -12.66
C ARG A 471 -11.27 0.91 -11.83
N PHE A 472 -10.45 1.96 -11.76
CA PHE A 472 -9.20 2.00 -10.99
C PHE A 472 -9.16 3.23 -10.11
N ARG A 473 -8.90 3.02 -8.82
CA ARG A 473 -8.91 4.07 -7.78
C ARG A 473 -7.75 5.04 -7.88
N GLU A 474 -6.63 4.64 -8.50
CA GLU A 474 -5.43 5.48 -8.60
C GLU A 474 -5.67 6.72 -9.47
N GLY A 475 -5.09 7.84 -9.03
CA GLY A 475 -5.12 9.08 -9.76
C GLY A 475 -4.01 10.02 -9.34
N THR A 476 -4.28 11.32 -9.31
CA THR A 476 -3.32 12.32 -8.82
C THR A 476 -3.86 13.04 -7.59
N SER A 477 -2.97 13.38 -6.67
CA SER A 477 -3.29 14.30 -5.58
C SER A 477 -3.22 15.73 -6.12
N GLN A 478 -4.32 16.45 -6.04
CA GLN A 478 -4.53 17.78 -6.63
C GLN A 478 -4.88 18.82 -5.57
N VAL A 479 -4.83 20.10 -5.96
CA VAL A 479 -5.31 21.21 -5.14
C VAL A 479 -6.83 21.29 -5.26
N LEU A 480 -7.53 21.11 -4.16
CA LEU A 480 -8.98 21.30 -4.05
C LEU A 480 -9.26 22.63 -3.36
N THR A 481 -9.99 23.54 -4.01
CA THR A 481 -10.48 24.78 -3.40
C THR A 481 -11.99 24.75 -3.21
N VAL A 482 -12.47 25.33 -2.11
CA VAL A 482 -13.89 25.45 -1.76
C VAL A 482 -14.21 26.84 -1.24
N GLY A 483 -15.17 27.51 -1.87
CA GLY A 483 -15.69 28.81 -1.42
C GLY A 483 -16.74 28.64 -0.33
N LEU A 484 -16.59 29.36 0.79
CA LEU A 484 -17.53 29.31 1.92
C LEU A 484 -18.82 30.10 1.62
N ASP A 485 -18.73 31.16 0.81
CA ASP A 485 -19.86 32.03 0.50
C ASP A 485 -20.72 31.49 -0.66
N ASP A 486 -20.09 30.87 -1.67
CA ASP A 486 -20.76 30.40 -2.90
C ASP A 486 -20.81 28.87 -3.05
N GLY A 487 -20.12 28.12 -2.19
CA GLY A 487 -20.09 26.65 -2.23
C GLY A 487 -19.35 26.07 -3.43
N VAL A 488 -18.64 26.87 -4.22
CA VAL A 488 -17.96 26.38 -5.44
C VAL A 488 -16.76 25.53 -5.07
N VAL A 489 -16.76 24.27 -5.54
CA VAL A 489 -15.67 23.30 -5.36
C VAL A 489 -14.89 23.15 -6.67
N ARG A 490 -13.55 23.24 -6.61
CA ARG A 490 -12.68 23.14 -7.80
C ARG A 490 -11.42 22.31 -7.55
N TYR A 491 -11.19 21.32 -8.42
CA TYR A 491 -9.91 20.62 -8.52
C TYR A 491 -8.98 21.31 -9.52
N THR A 492 -7.74 21.57 -9.11
CA THR A 492 -6.68 22.14 -9.93
C THR A 492 -5.45 21.22 -9.88
N GLU A 493 -5.01 20.75 -11.04
CA GLU A 493 -3.74 20.03 -11.15
C GLU A 493 -2.58 20.96 -10.77
N PRO A 494 -1.66 20.54 -9.89
CA PRO A 494 -0.52 21.39 -9.53
C PRO A 494 0.38 21.63 -10.74
N MET A 495 0.54 20.62 -11.59
CA MET A 495 1.20 20.64 -12.89
C MET A 495 0.61 19.52 -13.76
N PRO A 496 0.66 19.62 -15.10
CA PRO A 496 0.06 18.61 -15.99
C PRO A 496 0.51 17.18 -15.66
N TYR A 497 -0.44 16.34 -15.25
CA TYR A 497 -0.21 14.92 -14.87
C TYR A 497 0.86 14.71 -13.78
N ARG A 498 1.10 15.73 -12.94
CA ARG A 498 1.94 15.59 -11.74
C ARG A 498 1.04 15.63 -10.52
N SER A 499 1.40 14.84 -9.52
CA SER A 499 0.69 14.76 -8.25
C SER A 499 1.46 15.55 -7.19
N LEU A 500 0.74 16.15 -6.25
CA LEU A 500 1.31 16.52 -4.96
C LEU A 500 1.99 15.29 -4.35
N SER A 501 3.14 15.49 -3.71
CA SER A 501 4.05 14.39 -3.32
C SER A 501 3.46 13.52 -2.21
N THR A 502 2.82 14.15 -1.23
CA THR A 502 1.94 13.52 -0.24
C THR A 502 0.74 14.44 -0.01
N ARG A 503 -0.36 13.93 0.56
CA ARG A 503 -1.48 14.83 0.96
C ARG A 503 -1.33 15.35 2.38
N GLY A 504 -0.55 14.68 3.23
CA GLY A 504 -0.50 14.93 4.67
C GLY A 504 -0.02 16.33 5.04
N ASP A 505 1.23 16.67 4.71
CA ASP A 505 1.85 17.92 5.15
C ASP A 505 2.42 18.76 3.98
N ASP A 506 2.42 18.23 2.75
CA ASP A 506 3.11 18.82 1.58
C ASP A 506 2.37 19.97 0.87
N GLY A 507 1.40 20.57 1.56
CA GLY A 507 0.56 21.64 1.04
C GLY A 507 -0.65 21.13 0.23
N PRO A 508 -1.40 22.05 -0.41
CA PRO A 508 -1.09 23.47 -0.58
C PRO A 508 -1.12 24.28 0.72
N VAL A 509 -0.30 25.34 0.79
CA VAL A 509 -0.33 26.36 1.86
C VAL A 509 -0.34 27.76 1.26
N TRP A 510 -1.31 28.58 1.68
CA TRP A 510 -1.49 29.94 1.17
C TRP A 510 -0.52 30.92 1.82
N SER A 511 0.05 31.84 1.04
CA SER A 511 0.78 32.97 1.59
C SER A 511 -0.18 33.93 2.32
N PRO A 512 0.21 34.49 3.48
CA PRO A 512 -0.62 35.43 4.22
C PRO A 512 -1.10 36.66 3.42
N ASP A 513 -0.34 37.11 2.41
CA ASP A 513 -0.69 38.21 1.53
C ASP A 513 -1.64 37.83 0.38
N GLY A 514 -1.92 36.54 0.20
CA GLY A 514 -2.85 36.04 -0.81
C GLY A 514 -2.27 35.75 -2.18
N ARG A 515 -1.00 36.09 -2.40
CA ARG A 515 -0.44 36.10 -3.75
C ARG A 515 0.03 34.74 -4.23
N TRP A 516 0.28 33.80 -3.32
CA TRP A 516 0.93 32.53 -3.65
C TRP A 516 0.27 31.33 -2.96
N LEU A 517 0.27 30.19 -3.63
CA LEU A 517 0.22 28.87 -2.99
C LEU A 517 1.60 28.24 -3.05
N ALA A 518 2.05 27.61 -1.96
CA ALA A 518 3.21 26.73 -1.96
C ALA A 518 2.79 25.26 -1.77
N PHE A 519 3.48 24.34 -2.43
CA PHE A 519 3.22 22.91 -2.34
C PHE A 519 4.44 22.09 -2.78
N VAL A 520 4.44 20.78 -2.51
CA VAL A 520 5.52 19.88 -2.90
C VAL A 520 5.09 18.95 -4.03
N VAL A 521 5.84 18.98 -5.13
CA VAL A 521 5.70 18.05 -6.26
C VAL A 521 7.08 17.53 -6.60
N GLU A 522 7.19 16.23 -6.82
CA GLU A 522 8.46 15.54 -7.07
C GLU A 522 9.50 15.77 -5.96
N SER A 523 9.02 15.80 -4.71
CA SER A 523 9.85 15.98 -3.51
C SER A 523 10.62 17.31 -3.44
N VAL A 524 10.16 18.35 -4.15
CA VAL A 524 10.69 19.72 -4.05
C VAL A 524 9.57 20.75 -3.91
N VAL A 525 9.85 21.89 -3.28
CA VAL A 525 8.87 22.98 -3.08
C VAL A 525 8.69 23.77 -4.37
N TRP A 526 7.43 24.02 -4.70
CA TRP A 526 6.99 24.93 -5.75
C TRP A 526 6.14 26.05 -5.16
N VAL A 527 6.15 27.21 -5.81
CA VAL A 527 5.19 28.30 -5.57
C VAL A 527 4.49 28.69 -6.86
N VAL A 528 3.21 29.01 -6.79
CA VAL A 528 2.42 29.46 -7.93
C VAL A 528 1.63 30.72 -7.57
N PRO A 529 1.56 31.73 -8.44
CA PRO A 529 0.75 32.91 -8.17
C PRO A 529 -0.73 32.58 -8.29
N VAL A 530 -1.55 33.10 -7.37
CA VAL A 530 -2.99 32.83 -7.33
C VAL A 530 -3.84 34.08 -7.17
N ASP A 531 -5.11 33.99 -7.56
CA ASP A 531 -6.14 34.97 -7.19
C ASP A 531 -6.73 34.66 -5.79
N ALA A 532 -7.69 35.48 -5.34
CA ALA A 532 -8.34 35.32 -4.03
C ALA A 532 -9.11 33.98 -3.86
N ARG A 533 -9.43 33.28 -4.96
CA ARG A 533 -10.09 31.97 -4.96
C ARG A 533 -9.09 30.80 -5.11
N GLY A 534 -7.79 31.09 -5.17
CA GLY A 534 -6.73 30.09 -5.29
C GLY A 534 -6.54 29.60 -6.71
N VAL A 535 -7.11 30.29 -7.71
CA VAL A 535 -6.95 29.96 -9.12
C VAL A 535 -5.57 30.41 -9.58
N PHE A 536 -4.85 29.53 -10.27
CA PHE A 536 -3.51 29.83 -10.76
C PHE A 536 -3.58 30.95 -11.80
N THR A 537 -2.83 32.03 -11.57
CA THR A 537 -2.74 33.19 -12.46
C THR A 537 -1.45 33.21 -13.29
N GLY A 538 -0.62 32.18 -13.13
CA GLY A 538 0.64 31.96 -13.84
C GLY A 538 1.18 30.56 -13.57
N GLU A 539 2.36 30.27 -14.11
CA GLU A 539 2.97 28.94 -13.99
C GLU A 539 3.64 28.72 -12.62
N PRO A 540 3.60 27.49 -12.08
CA PRO A 540 4.38 27.11 -10.90
C PRO A 540 5.88 27.28 -11.11
N ARG A 541 6.57 27.76 -10.08
CA ARG A 541 8.03 27.95 -10.05
C ARG A 541 8.65 27.14 -8.93
N GLN A 542 9.64 26.31 -9.28
CA GLN A 542 10.42 25.52 -8.33
C GLN A 542 11.27 26.43 -7.45
N LEU A 543 11.28 26.16 -6.14
CA LEU A 543 12.11 26.88 -5.16
C LEU A 543 13.30 26.07 -4.66
N THR A 544 13.13 24.76 -4.45
CA THR A 544 14.17 23.90 -3.88
C THR A 544 14.66 22.88 -4.89
N HIS A 545 15.88 22.37 -4.69
CA HIS A 545 16.51 21.32 -5.51
C HIS A 545 16.96 20.11 -4.65
N GLU A 546 16.35 19.97 -3.48
CA GLU A 546 16.63 18.91 -2.51
C GLU A 546 15.31 18.39 -1.92
N ALA A 547 15.32 17.19 -1.35
CA ALA A 547 14.14 16.58 -0.75
C ALA A 547 13.50 17.56 0.25
N SER A 548 12.29 17.99 -0.02
CA SER A 548 11.60 19.03 0.73
C SER A 548 10.17 18.63 1.02
N ASP A 549 9.73 18.86 2.25
CA ASP A 549 8.41 18.48 2.74
C ASP A 549 7.85 19.57 3.68
N ALA A 550 6.56 19.56 3.97
CA ALA A 550 5.93 20.41 4.98
C ALA A 550 6.22 21.94 4.89
N PRO A 551 5.91 22.60 3.75
CA PRO A 551 6.12 24.04 3.61
C PRO A 551 5.22 24.86 4.56
N SER A 552 5.75 25.97 5.10
CA SER A 552 5.00 26.90 5.97
C SER A 552 5.52 28.34 5.82
N TRP A 553 4.62 29.32 5.69
CA TRP A 553 4.96 30.72 5.41
C TRP A 553 5.28 31.54 6.66
N SER A 554 6.17 32.53 6.53
CA SER A 554 6.23 33.68 7.45
C SER A 554 5.06 34.63 7.20
N GLY A 555 4.64 35.39 8.22
CA GLY A 555 3.53 36.34 8.14
C GLY A 555 3.72 37.46 7.10
N ASP A 556 4.98 37.81 6.79
CA ASP A 556 5.31 38.80 5.75
C ASP A 556 5.28 38.24 4.32
N SER A 557 4.97 36.95 4.14
CA SER A 557 4.90 36.24 2.85
C SER A 557 6.22 36.18 2.07
N LYS A 558 7.38 36.44 2.72
CA LYS A 558 8.69 36.45 2.05
C LYS A 558 9.51 35.19 2.26
N THR A 559 9.26 34.45 3.32
CA THR A 559 10.07 33.28 3.70
C THR A 559 9.19 32.05 3.88
N LEU A 560 9.68 30.91 3.41
CA LEU A 560 9.12 29.59 3.63
C LEU A 560 10.04 28.78 4.54
N LEU A 561 9.47 28.16 5.57
CA LEU A 561 10.01 27.00 6.27
C LEU A 561 9.69 25.74 5.46
N TYR A 562 10.60 24.77 5.46
CA TYR A 562 10.35 23.41 4.98
C TYR A 562 11.24 22.40 5.73
N LEU A 563 10.86 21.12 5.67
CA LEU A 563 11.65 19.99 6.17
C LEU A 563 12.51 19.39 5.06
N ASN A 564 13.76 19.07 5.39
CA ASN A 564 14.70 18.35 4.54
C ASN A 564 15.38 17.25 5.35
N ASN A 565 14.89 16.01 5.18
CA ASN A 565 15.48 14.80 5.80
C ASN A 565 15.81 14.97 7.30
N GLY A 566 14.87 15.52 8.05
CA GLY A 566 14.95 15.69 9.51
C GLY A 566 15.59 17.01 9.94
N ARG A 567 15.82 17.93 9.00
CA ARG A 567 16.33 19.28 9.24
C ARG A 567 15.27 20.31 8.87
N LEU A 568 15.15 21.36 9.68
CA LEU A 568 14.34 22.54 9.36
C LEU A 568 15.17 23.50 8.51
N LYS A 569 14.59 24.04 7.45
CA LYS A 569 15.25 25.00 6.54
C LYS A 569 14.34 26.16 6.18
N LEU A 570 14.93 27.33 6.00
CA LEU A 570 14.26 28.54 5.54
C LEU A 570 14.76 28.93 4.14
N ILE A 571 13.85 29.34 3.26
CA ILE A 571 14.16 29.85 1.92
C ILE A 571 13.29 31.07 1.60
N GLY A 572 13.84 32.04 0.87
CA GLY A 572 13.07 33.19 0.39
C GLY A 572 12.17 32.81 -0.80
N VAL A 573 11.00 33.43 -0.91
CA VAL A 573 10.05 33.20 -2.00
C VAL A 573 10.65 33.49 -3.37
N ASP A 574 11.58 34.44 -3.47
CA ASP A 574 12.25 34.80 -4.73
C ASP A 574 13.19 33.69 -5.25
N GLY A 575 13.43 32.64 -4.45
CA GLY A 575 14.41 31.60 -4.74
C GLY A 575 15.82 32.07 -4.36
N GLY A 576 16.56 31.22 -3.65
CA GLY A 576 17.88 31.57 -3.15
C GLY A 576 18.49 30.44 -2.34
N ARG A 577 19.60 30.73 -1.65
CA ARG A 577 20.26 29.74 -0.80
C ARG A 577 19.43 29.50 0.46
N ALA A 578 18.99 28.26 0.66
CA ALA A 578 18.31 27.87 1.89
C ALA A 578 19.26 27.91 3.10
N ARG A 579 18.70 28.26 4.27
CA ARG A 579 19.40 28.34 5.57
C ARG A 579 18.83 27.30 6.52
N THR A 580 19.68 26.46 7.10
CA THR A 580 19.28 25.52 8.16
C THR A 580 18.90 26.27 9.44
N VAL A 581 17.81 25.83 10.06
CA VAL A 581 17.42 26.20 11.43
C VAL A 581 17.92 25.07 12.33
N GLU A 582 18.93 25.35 13.14
CA GLU A 582 19.54 24.37 14.03
C GLU A 582 18.53 23.86 15.08
N LEU A 583 18.41 22.54 15.22
CA LEU A 583 17.58 21.87 16.22
C LEU A 583 18.48 21.07 17.19
N PRO A 584 18.96 21.69 18.29
CA PRO A 584 19.74 20.99 19.30
C PRO A 584 18.83 20.20 20.25
N LEU A 585 18.06 19.25 19.70
CA LEU A 585 17.19 18.34 20.46
C LEU A 585 17.68 16.90 20.29
N THR A 586 17.83 16.19 21.41
CA THR A 586 18.32 14.82 21.43
C THR A 586 17.45 13.93 22.31
N TRP A 587 17.47 12.62 22.05
CA TRP A 587 16.78 11.63 22.85
C TRP A 587 17.69 10.43 23.16
N THR A 588 17.32 9.66 24.18
CA THR A 588 17.99 8.39 24.52
C THR A 588 16.95 7.29 24.64
N ARG A 589 17.34 6.06 24.31
CA ARG A 589 16.45 4.91 24.43
C ARG A 589 16.15 4.63 25.90
N SER A 590 14.87 4.59 26.26
CA SER A 590 14.44 4.21 27.61
C SER A 590 14.68 2.73 27.85
N ARG A 591 15.12 2.39 29.07
CA ARG A 591 15.31 1.01 29.52
C ARG A 591 15.01 0.87 31.00
N PRO A 592 14.40 -0.24 31.42
CA PRO A 592 14.38 -0.61 32.83
C PRO A 592 15.81 -0.78 33.36
N SER A 593 16.02 -0.43 34.62
CA SER A 593 17.24 -0.72 35.36
C SER A 593 17.01 -1.83 36.38
N GLY A 594 18.07 -2.59 36.68
CA GLY A 594 18.03 -3.67 37.66
C GLY A 594 17.48 -4.99 37.12
N ARG A 595 17.35 -5.95 38.03
CA ARG A 595 16.91 -7.31 37.73
C ARG A 595 15.51 -7.58 38.25
N SER A 596 14.74 -8.33 37.49
CA SER A 596 13.40 -8.79 37.85
C SER A 596 13.18 -10.22 37.38
N VAL A 597 12.15 -10.88 37.88
CA VAL A 597 11.83 -12.27 37.52
C VAL A 597 10.39 -12.35 37.04
N VAL A 598 10.18 -12.90 35.83
CA VAL A 598 8.87 -13.36 35.39
C VAL A 598 8.69 -14.81 35.80
N ARG A 599 7.77 -15.04 36.73
CA ARG A 599 7.52 -16.33 37.35
C ARG A 599 6.45 -17.08 36.56
N ALA A 600 6.85 -17.88 35.57
CA ALA A 600 5.95 -18.53 34.63
C ALA A 600 5.43 -19.89 35.14
N GLY A 601 4.13 -20.13 35.04
CA GLY A 601 3.53 -21.46 35.25
C GLY A 601 3.94 -22.43 34.15
N ALA A 602 3.95 -21.95 32.92
CA ALA A 602 4.53 -22.64 31.77
C ALA A 602 5.29 -21.67 30.85
N LEU A 603 6.20 -22.20 30.04
CA LEU A 603 6.99 -21.44 29.08
C LEU A 603 7.01 -22.15 27.73
N TRP A 604 6.64 -21.44 26.68
CA TRP A 604 7.02 -21.74 25.31
C TRP A 604 8.20 -20.85 24.90
N ASP A 605 9.28 -21.44 24.38
CA ASP A 605 10.51 -20.71 24.05
C ASP A 605 10.53 -20.16 22.61
N GLY A 606 9.49 -20.42 21.81
CA GLY A 606 9.43 -20.09 20.39
C GLY A 606 10.08 -21.13 19.46
N LYS A 607 10.51 -22.29 19.99
CA LYS A 607 11.21 -23.33 19.23
C LYS A 607 10.67 -24.74 19.48
N SER A 608 10.44 -25.08 20.74
CA SER A 608 9.92 -26.39 21.13
C SER A 608 8.47 -26.56 20.69
N GLN A 609 8.07 -27.79 20.39
CA GLN A 609 6.64 -28.14 20.20
C GLN A 609 5.93 -28.44 21.53
N SER A 610 6.64 -28.34 22.67
CA SER A 610 6.11 -28.60 24.01
C SER A 610 6.45 -27.47 24.99
N LEU A 611 5.67 -27.38 26.06
CA LEU A 611 5.86 -26.40 27.13
C LEU A 611 6.81 -26.91 28.21
N ARG A 612 7.66 -26.02 28.74
CA ARG A 612 8.36 -26.22 30.02
C ARG A 612 7.48 -25.72 31.16
N ARG A 613 7.51 -26.35 32.33
CA ARG A 613 6.67 -25.99 33.49
C ARG A 613 7.51 -25.36 34.60
N ASN A 614 6.88 -24.47 35.39
CA ASN A 614 7.47 -23.86 36.59
C ASN A 614 8.84 -23.21 36.33
N VAL A 615 8.89 -22.31 35.34
CA VAL A 615 10.12 -21.65 34.90
C VAL A 615 10.14 -20.21 35.44
N ASP A 616 11.29 -19.79 35.96
CA ASP A 616 11.57 -18.40 36.29
C ASP A 616 12.45 -17.80 35.19
N VAL A 617 11.95 -16.74 34.52
CA VAL A 617 12.69 -15.98 33.50
C VAL A 617 13.32 -14.78 34.20
N LEU A 618 14.64 -14.81 34.38
CA LEU A 618 15.40 -13.70 34.96
C LEU A 618 15.65 -12.64 33.90
N LEU A 619 15.24 -11.41 34.18
CA LEU A 619 15.48 -10.23 33.36
C LEU A 619 16.58 -9.37 33.98
N ASP A 620 17.38 -8.72 33.14
CA ASP A 620 18.36 -7.69 33.51
C ASP A 620 18.17 -6.51 32.55
N GLY A 621 17.46 -5.48 33.01
CA GLY A 621 16.97 -4.38 32.20
C GLY A 621 16.10 -4.87 31.03
N ASP A 622 16.56 -4.63 29.81
CA ASP A 622 15.87 -4.97 28.56
C ASP A 622 16.19 -6.38 28.01
N ARG A 623 16.90 -7.22 28.77
CA ARG A 623 17.35 -8.55 28.31
C ARG A 623 16.95 -9.69 29.23
N ILE A 624 16.83 -10.87 28.65
CA ILE A 624 16.71 -12.14 29.38
C ILE A 624 18.12 -12.55 29.82
N ALA A 625 18.38 -12.51 31.12
CA ALA A 625 19.66 -12.90 31.70
C ALA A 625 19.77 -14.42 31.91
N GLY A 626 18.64 -15.13 32.07
CA GLY A 626 18.65 -16.58 32.23
C GLY A 626 17.28 -17.20 32.40
N LEU A 627 17.19 -18.50 32.16
CA LEU A 627 16.02 -19.33 32.42
C LEU A 627 16.36 -20.31 33.53
N HIS A 628 15.54 -20.37 34.56
CA HIS A 628 15.78 -21.19 35.75
C HIS A 628 14.56 -22.01 36.11
N ASP A 629 14.78 -23.16 36.72
CA ASP A 629 13.70 -23.85 37.42
C ASP A 629 13.24 -22.98 38.61
N ARG A 630 11.97 -23.13 38.99
CA ARG A 630 11.34 -22.35 40.06
C ARG A 630 12.20 -22.31 41.31
N ARG A 631 12.54 -21.11 41.76
CA ARG A 631 13.30 -20.90 43.00
C ARG A 631 12.89 -19.65 43.74
N ASN A 632 13.40 -19.52 44.97
CA ASN A 632 13.23 -18.32 45.76
C ASN A 632 14.26 -17.28 45.33
N TRP A 633 13.79 -16.07 45.06
CA TRP A 633 14.63 -14.94 44.68
C TRP A 633 14.56 -13.90 45.79
N SER A 634 15.71 -13.54 46.36
CA SER A 634 15.82 -12.51 47.39
C SER A 634 16.14 -11.16 46.75
N GLY A 635 15.37 -10.12 47.08
CA GLY A 635 15.66 -8.74 46.66
C GLY A 635 15.37 -8.42 45.19
N LEU A 636 14.68 -9.29 44.45
CA LEU A 636 14.23 -9.03 43.08
C LEU A 636 12.72 -8.82 43.02
N SER A 637 12.26 -7.94 42.13
CA SER A 637 10.83 -7.84 41.82
C SER A 637 10.36 -9.08 41.07
N VAL A 638 9.20 -9.62 41.47
CA VAL A 638 8.61 -10.81 40.87
C VAL A 638 7.31 -10.42 40.17
N VAL A 639 7.29 -10.62 38.87
CA VAL A 639 6.07 -10.58 38.05
C VAL A 639 5.43 -11.95 38.13
N ASP A 640 4.33 -12.05 38.87
CA ASP A 640 3.61 -13.31 39.01
C ASP A 640 2.83 -13.66 37.73
N ALA A 641 3.26 -14.73 37.08
CA ALA A 641 2.62 -15.37 35.93
C ALA A 641 2.47 -16.88 36.20
N SER A 642 2.35 -17.27 37.47
CA SER A 642 2.39 -18.67 37.90
C SER A 642 1.18 -19.49 37.41
N GLY A 643 0.06 -18.83 37.12
CA GLY A 643 -1.12 -19.41 36.46
C GLY A 643 -1.12 -19.30 34.93
N LEU A 644 -0.07 -18.73 34.32
CA LEU A 644 -0.04 -18.36 32.90
C LEU A 644 1.04 -19.11 32.13
N THR A 645 0.88 -19.13 30.80
CA THR A 645 1.90 -19.56 29.86
C THR A 645 2.65 -18.35 29.31
N VAL A 646 3.95 -18.26 29.58
CA VAL A 646 4.84 -17.25 29.01
C VAL A 646 5.33 -17.69 27.64
N MET A 647 5.42 -16.77 26.69
CA MET A 647 5.94 -17.01 25.34
C MET A 647 6.59 -15.74 24.75
N PRO A 648 7.30 -15.82 23.60
CA PRO A 648 7.80 -14.62 22.93
C PRO A 648 6.64 -13.69 22.57
N GLY A 649 6.87 -12.38 22.66
CA GLY A 649 5.93 -11.39 22.15
C GLY A 649 5.68 -11.55 20.66
N LEU A 650 4.45 -11.24 20.24
CA LEU A 650 4.03 -11.36 18.85
C LEU A 650 4.56 -10.18 18.02
N ILE A 651 4.81 -10.45 16.75
CA ILE A 651 5.26 -9.48 15.76
C ILE A 651 4.20 -9.38 14.66
N ASP A 652 3.58 -8.20 14.53
CA ASP A 652 2.75 -7.87 13.38
C ASP A 652 3.65 -7.28 12.28
N ALA A 653 3.95 -8.09 11.26
CA ALA A 653 4.90 -7.71 10.23
C ALA A 653 4.29 -6.80 9.15
N HIS A 654 3.01 -6.50 9.13
CA HIS A 654 2.46 -5.53 8.18
C HIS A 654 1.27 -4.84 8.81
N ASN A 655 1.43 -3.59 9.17
CA ASN A 655 0.39 -2.68 9.64
C ASN A 655 0.74 -1.26 9.20
N HIS A 656 -0.12 -0.30 9.52
CA HIS A 656 0.09 1.11 9.25
C HIS A 656 -0.26 1.89 10.51
N TRP A 657 0.72 2.62 11.05
CA TRP A 657 0.46 3.47 12.22
C TRP A 657 -0.29 4.73 11.85
N HIS A 658 -0.03 5.26 10.65
CA HIS A 658 -0.43 6.60 10.25
C HIS A 658 -1.40 6.62 9.07
N LEU A 659 -1.73 5.47 8.47
CA LEU A 659 -3.03 5.32 7.82
C LEU A 659 -4.09 5.52 8.91
N ARG A 660 -4.82 6.64 8.89
CA ARG A 660 -5.83 6.99 9.91
C ARG A 660 -5.25 7.23 11.32
N GLY A 661 -3.93 7.34 11.48
CA GLY A 661 -3.28 7.31 12.80
C GLY A 661 -3.56 8.50 13.71
N ARG A 662 -3.76 9.70 13.15
CA ARG A 662 -4.03 10.92 13.94
C ARG A 662 -5.28 10.77 14.80
N GLN A 663 -6.33 10.12 14.29
CA GLN A 663 -7.57 9.94 15.05
C GLN A 663 -7.53 8.84 16.12
N TRP A 664 -6.51 7.97 16.14
CA TRP A 664 -6.40 6.90 17.15
C TRP A 664 -5.73 7.36 18.46
N GLY A 665 -4.86 8.37 18.41
CA GLY A 665 -4.16 8.89 19.58
C GLY A 665 -3.34 7.83 20.33
N ASP A 666 -3.25 7.93 21.65
CA ASP A 666 -2.46 7.05 22.50
C ASP A 666 -3.03 5.62 22.64
N ARG A 667 -4.30 5.39 22.24
CA ARG A 667 -4.93 4.06 22.28
C ARG A 667 -4.22 3.05 21.40
N GLN A 668 -3.76 3.46 20.22
CA GLN A 668 -3.28 2.54 19.18
C GLN A 668 -2.14 1.63 19.68
N GLY A 669 -1.11 2.23 20.27
CA GLY A 669 0.04 1.50 20.83
C GLY A 669 -0.34 0.58 21.98
N ARG A 670 -1.22 1.06 22.87
CA ARG A 670 -1.73 0.29 24.01
C ARG A 670 -2.58 -0.91 23.58
N LEU A 671 -3.37 -0.76 22.53
CA LEU A 671 -4.19 -1.84 21.98
C LEU A 671 -3.30 -2.98 21.46
N TRP A 672 -2.27 -2.68 20.65
CA TRP A 672 -1.31 -3.69 20.21
C TRP A 672 -0.64 -4.41 21.39
N LEU A 673 -0.13 -3.67 22.37
CA LEU A 673 0.46 -4.29 23.56
C LEU A 673 -0.56 -5.15 24.31
N SER A 674 -1.80 -4.68 24.49
CA SER A 674 -2.84 -5.40 25.24
C SER A 674 -3.18 -6.77 24.65
N TYR A 675 -2.95 -6.94 23.35
CA TYR A 675 -3.09 -8.19 22.59
C TYR A 675 -1.76 -8.92 22.35
N GLY A 676 -0.70 -8.54 23.08
CA GLY A 676 0.57 -9.26 23.11
C GLY A 676 1.49 -9.00 21.92
N ILE A 677 1.20 -7.98 21.13
CA ILE A 677 2.02 -7.56 19.99
C ILE A 677 3.06 -6.59 20.53
N THR A 678 4.31 -7.02 20.65
CA THR A 678 5.42 -6.23 21.20
C THR A 678 6.28 -5.61 20.13
N THR A 679 6.12 -6.03 18.87
CA THR A 679 6.82 -5.45 17.71
C THR A 679 5.89 -5.31 16.52
N THR A 680 6.01 -4.19 15.81
CA THR A 680 5.27 -3.90 14.58
C THR A 680 6.23 -3.54 13.45
N ARG A 681 5.90 -3.94 12.21
CA ARG A 681 6.54 -3.41 10.99
C ARG A 681 5.49 -2.74 10.10
N SER A 682 5.72 -1.48 9.74
CA SER A 682 4.93 -0.79 8.72
C SER A 682 5.65 -0.70 7.38
N PRO A 683 5.04 -1.19 6.28
CA PRO A 683 5.54 -1.03 4.92
C PRO A 683 5.10 0.29 4.27
N GLY A 684 4.53 1.25 4.99
CA GLY A 684 4.26 2.59 4.46
C GLY A 684 3.64 3.53 5.49
N ASP A 685 4.28 4.66 5.78
CA ASP A 685 3.73 5.69 6.66
C ASP A 685 4.35 7.07 6.30
N PRO A 686 3.72 8.22 6.61
CA PRO A 686 4.34 9.53 6.43
C PRO A 686 5.66 9.61 7.21
N ALA A 687 6.75 9.97 6.54
CA ALA A 687 8.12 9.74 7.00
C ALA A 687 8.43 10.38 8.36
N TYR A 688 8.01 11.63 8.56
CA TYR A 688 8.31 12.36 9.78
C TYR A 688 7.41 11.95 10.94
N GLN A 689 6.17 11.53 10.67
CA GLN A 689 5.30 10.97 11.70
C GLN A 689 5.78 9.59 12.14
N MET A 690 6.17 8.76 11.17
CA MET A 690 6.80 7.46 11.41
C MET A 690 8.03 7.61 12.32
N LEU A 691 8.93 8.54 12.00
CA LEU A 691 10.11 8.78 12.83
C LEU A 691 9.76 9.32 14.21
N GLU A 692 8.85 10.28 14.29
CA GLU A 692 8.45 10.85 15.58
C GLU A 692 7.86 9.78 16.49
N THR A 693 6.99 8.93 15.96
CA THR A 693 6.40 7.81 16.71
C THR A 693 7.45 6.79 17.12
N ARG A 694 8.41 6.46 16.24
CA ARG A 694 9.53 5.58 16.57
C ARG A 694 10.38 6.15 17.71
N GLU A 695 10.76 7.41 17.63
CA GLU A 695 11.59 8.06 18.64
C GLU A 695 10.83 8.19 19.97
N ALA A 696 9.53 8.52 19.94
CA ALA A 696 8.67 8.59 21.12
C ALA A 696 8.54 7.22 21.83
N LEU A 697 8.33 6.14 21.07
CA LEU A 697 8.27 4.78 21.61
C LEU A 697 9.63 4.33 22.15
N ASP A 698 10.71 4.56 21.40
CA ASP A 698 12.06 4.15 21.80
C ASP A 698 12.58 4.92 23.02
N SER A 699 12.20 6.19 23.18
CA SER A 699 12.51 7.03 24.36
C SER A 699 11.58 6.81 25.55
N GLY A 700 10.50 6.04 25.39
CA GLY A 700 9.50 5.80 26.42
C GLY A 700 8.53 6.96 26.65
N ALA A 701 8.55 8.00 25.82
CA ALA A 701 7.59 9.11 25.85
C ALA A 701 6.18 8.69 25.39
N ARG A 702 6.07 7.55 24.70
CA ARG A 702 4.80 6.93 24.31
C ARG A 702 4.79 5.44 24.64
N VAL A 703 3.62 4.92 24.97
CA VAL A 703 3.41 3.49 25.28
C VAL A 703 2.99 2.74 24.02
N GLY A 704 3.74 1.70 23.64
CA GLY A 704 3.41 0.87 22.48
C GLY A 704 4.50 -0.14 22.13
N PRO A 705 4.29 -0.94 21.08
CA PRO A 705 5.27 -1.92 20.63
C PRO A 705 6.49 -1.25 20.01
N ARG A 706 7.59 -2.00 19.91
CA ARG A 706 8.75 -1.62 19.12
C ARG A 706 8.35 -1.48 17.65
N TYR A 707 8.62 -0.32 17.07
CA TYR A 707 8.15 0.01 15.73
C TYR A 707 9.28 0.03 14.70
N PHE A 708 9.18 -0.83 13.69
CA PHE A 708 10.00 -0.82 12.47
C PHE A 708 9.19 -0.27 11.32
N ALA A 709 9.81 0.48 10.41
CA ALA A 709 9.07 1.00 9.29
C ALA A 709 9.94 1.47 8.12
N THR A 710 9.32 1.52 6.95
CA THR A 710 9.63 2.48 5.89
C THR A 710 8.77 3.73 6.09
N GLY A 711 9.26 4.88 5.63
CA GLY A 711 8.39 6.06 5.46
C GLY A 711 7.51 5.88 4.23
N GLU A 712 7.44 6.89 3.36
CA GLU A 712 6.53 6.80 2.22
C GLU A 712 6.95 5.72 1.23
N ALA A 713 5.98 5.01 0.66
CA ALA A 713 6.24 4.00 -0.35
C ALA A 713 6.47 4.67 -1.71
N VAL A 714 7.47 4.18 -2.45
CA VAL A 714 7.83 4.71 -3.78
C VAL A 714 6.94 4.06 -4.83
N ASP A 715 6.17 4.87 -5.56
CA ASP A 715 5.22 4.40 -6.56
C ASP A 715 5.40 5.10 -7.92
N GLY A 716 4.58 4.74 -8.91
CA GLY A 716 4.56 5.37 -10.24
C GLY A 716 3.81 6.70 -10.27
N GLY A 717 3.50 7.19 -11.47
CA GLY A 717 2.90 8.51 -11.68
C GLY A 717 1.44 8.66 -11.20
N ARG A 718 0.76 7.57 -10.85
CA ARG A 718 -0.61 7.57 -10.31
C ARG A 718 -0.60 6.86 -8.96
N VAL A 719 -1.25 7.47 -7.97
CA VAL A 719 -1.25 7.04 -6.56
C VAL A 719 -2.65 7.10 -5.99
N TYR A 720 -2.86 6.44 -4.85
CA TYR A 720 -4.15 6.44 -4.15
C TYR A 720 -4.02 6.90 -2.69
N TYR A 721 -3.22 6.21 -1.87
CA TYR A 721 -3.02 6.56 -0.46
C TYR A 721 -2.22 7.87 -0.28
N ASN A 722 -2.46 8.55 0.83
CA ASN A 722 -1.86 9.87 1.10
C ASN A 722 -0.34 9.87 1.38
N PHE A 723 0.26 8.70 1.63
CA PHE A 723 1.69 8.50 1.94
C PHE A 723 2.46 7.79 0.82
N MET A 724 1.96 7.80 -0.42
CA MET A 724 2.65 7.27 -1.60
C MET A 724 3.42 8.38 -2.30
N ARG A 725 4.69 8.13 -2.69
CA ARG A 725 5.52 9.08 -3.45
C ARG A 725 5.39 8.82 -4.96
N PRO A 726 4.66 9.67 -5.71
CA PRO A 726 4.44 9.47 -7.13
C PRO A 726 5.73 9.74 -7.90
N THR A 727 6.44 8.69 -8.31
CA THR A 727 7.80 8.78 -8.84
C THR A 727 7.84 8.50 -10.33
N ARG A 728 8.26 9.50 -11.13
CA ARG A 728 8.26 9.40 -12.60
C ARG A 728 9.65 9.48 -13.24
N GLY A 729 10.64 10.04 -12.54
CA GLY A 729 11.97 10.32 -13.08
C GLY A 729 13.10 9.89 -12.14
N GLU A 730 14.29 9.78 -12.71
CA GLU A 730 15.51 9.36 -11.99
C GLU A 730 15.94 10.37 -10.93
N ASP A 731 15.84 11.68 -11.22
CA ASP A 731 16.23 12.73 -10.27
C ASP A 731 15.36 12.67 -9.02
N GLN A 732 14.04 12.53 -9.21
CA GLN A 732 13.11 12.33 -8.11
C GLN A 732 13.41 11.03 -7.36
N LEU A 733 13.64 9.92 -8.07
CA LEU A 733 13.96 8.64 -7.44
C LEU A 733 15.21 8.74 -6.53
N ALA A 734 16.21 9.53 -6.94
CA ALA A 734 17.39 9.79 -6.12
C ALA A 734 17.05 10.55 -4.83
N LEU A 735 16.11 11.51 -4.87
CA LEU A 735 15.60 12.21 -3.69
C LEU A 735 14.82 11.27 -2.75
N GLU A 736 13.97 10.39 -3.30
CA GLU A 736 13.23 9.42 -2.48
C GLU A 736 14.19 8.47 -1.73
N LEU A 737 15.26 8.04 -2.40
CA LEU A 737 16.26 7.16 -1.82
C LEU A 737 17.18 7.87 -0.83
N SER A 738 17.53 9.14 -1.07
CA SER A 738 18.29 9.92 -0.09
C SER A 738 17.49 10.10 1.20
N ARG A 739 16.18 10.39 1.10
CA ARG A 739 15.27 10.46 2.23
C ARG A 739 15.29 9.17 3.05
N ALA A 740 15.10 8.01 2.40
CA ALA A 740 15.09 6.73 3.11
C ALA A 740 16.41 6.43 3.86
N VAL A 741 17.54 6.84 3.30
CA VAL A 741 18.86 6.65 3.93
C VAL A 741 19.06 7.63 5.08
N GLU A 742 18.82 8.92 4.87
CA GLU A 742 19.10 9.99 5.82
C GLU A 742 18.13 10.01 7.02
N LEU A 743 16.90 9.55 6.79
CA LEU A 743 15.87 9.35 7.83
C LEU A 743 15.94 7.95 8.47
N ASP A 744 17.00 7.17 8.24
CA ASP A 744 17.20 5.87 8.88
C ASP A 744 16.00 4.91 8.79
N TYR A 745 15.41 4.78 7.59
CA TYR A 745 14.36 3.77 7.39
C TYR A 745 14.93 2.37 7.68
N ASP A 746 14.07 1.46 8.16
CA ASP A 746 14.43 0.07 8.41
C ASP A 746 14.34 -0.78 7.14
N MET A 747 13.50 -0.37 6.19
CA MET A 747 13.24 -1.02 4.91
C MET A 747 12.79 0.01 3.87
N ILE A 748 12.68 -0.40 2.60
CA ILE A 748 12.00 0.37 1.55
C ILE A 748 10.77 -0.40 1.06
N LYS A 749 9.73 0.33 0.66
CA LYS A 749 8.58 -0.21 -0.06
C LYS A 749 8.52 0.37 -1.46
N THR A 750 8.38 -0.50 -2.47
CA THR A 750 7.88 -0.10 -3.79
C THR A 750 6.45 -0.57 -3.98
N TYR A 751 5.66 0.18 -4.74
CA TYR A 751 4.23 -0.08 -4.88
C TYR A 751 3.80 -0.43 -6.32
N VAL A 752 2.49 -0.54 -6.51
CA VAL A 752 1.87 -1.23 -7.64
C VAL A 752 1.97 -0.50 -8.97
N ARG A 753 2.45 0.74 -9.09
CA ARG A 753 2.58 1.46 -10.36
C ARG A 753 4.01 1.91 -10.69
N LEU A 754 5.00 1.61 -9.85
CA LEU A 754 6.40 1.86 -10.19
C LEU A 754 6.89 0.89 -11.29
N PRO A 755 7.47 1.36 -12.42
CA PRO A 755 7.97 0.50 -13.49
C PRO A 755 9.07 -0.46 -13.00
N VAL A 756 9.15 -1.65 -13.63
CA VAL A 756 10.09 -2.70 -13.23
C VAL A 756 11.55 -2.24 -13.33
N ALA A 757 11.88 -1.44 -14.36
CA ALA A 757 13.21 -0.86 -14.53
C ALA A 757 13.62 0.02 -13.33
N SER A 758 12.71 0.87 -12.85
CA SER A 758 12.94 1.70 -11.65
C SER A 758 13.04 0.83 -10.40
N GLN A 759 12.18 -0.18 -10.25
CA GLN A 759 12.26 -1.10 -9.11
C GLN A 759 13.60 -1.82 -9.00
N ARG A 760 14.17 -2.27 -10.11
CA ARG A 760 15.51 -2.89 -10.14
C ARG A 760 16.56 -1.94 -9.54
N LYS A 761 16.52 -0.66 -9.91
CA LYS A 761 17.43 0.36 -9.36
C LYS A 761 17.23 0.56 -7.85
N VAL A 762 15.99 0.60 -7.39
CA VAL A 762 15.67 0.71 -5.95
C VAL A 762 16.20 -0.50 -5.19
N VAL A 763 16.00 -1.73 -5.70
CA VAL A 763 16.52 -2.96 -5.10
C VAL A 763 18.04 -2.91 -4.99
N GLU A 764 18.74 -2.58 -6.08
CA GLU A 764 20.19 -2.47 -6.10
C GLU A 764 20.73 -1.43 -5.10
N LEU A 765 20.09 -0.26 -5.02
CA LEU A 765 20.47 0.80 -4.09
C LEU A 765 20.18 0.43 -2.63
N ALA A 766 19.00 -0.11 -2.34
CA ALA A 766 18.62 -0.57 -1.00
C ALA A 766 19.58 -1.63 -0.49
N HIS A 767 19.92 -2.60 -1.34
CA HIS A 767 20.84 -3.68 -0.99
C HIS A 767 22.26 -3.19 -0.74
N ARG A 768 22.76 -2.23 -1.55
CA ARG A 768 24.05 -1.57 -1.28
C ARG A 768 24.08 -0.83 0.08
N LYS A 769 22.91 -0.39 0.56
CA LYS A 769 22.76 0.26 1.88
C LYS A 769 22.36 -0.72 2.99
N GLY A 770 22.32 -2.03 2.70
CA GLY A 770 21.97 -3.07 3.67
C GLY A 770 20.50 -3.06 4.11
N MET A 771 19.60 -2.47 3.31
CA MET A 771 18.18 -2.37 3.62
C MET A 771 17.38 -3.43 2.87
N PRO A 772 16.47 -4.17 3.54
CA PRO A 772 15.51 -5.04 2.86
C PRO A 772 14.43 -4.22 2.14
N LEU A 773 13.81 -4.83 1.13
CA LEU A 773 12.77 -4.20 0.32
C LEU A 773 11.58 -5.14 0.08
N SER A 774 10.36 -4.63 0.18
CA SER A 774 9.15 -5.37 -0.19
C SER A 774 8.35 -4.71 -1.33
N SER A 775 7.50 -5.49 -2.00
CA SER A 775 6.55 -4.98 -3.01
C SER A 775 5.18 -5.67 -2.94
N HIS A 776 4.37 -5.63 -3.99
CA HIS A 776 2.99 -6.14 -4.04
C HIS A 776 2.78 -7.32 -4.99
N TYR A 777 3.84 -7.84 -5.59
CA TYR A 777 3.75 -8.93 -6.56
C TYR A 777 4.97 -9.84 -6.49
N LEU A 778 4.79 -11.10 -6.90
CA LEU A 778 5.82 -12.13 -6.86
C LEU A 778 6.83 -11.99 -8.00
N TYR A 779 6.34 -11.93 -9.24
CA TYR A 779 7.18 -11.81 -10.43
C TYR A 779 6.86 -10.49 -11.15
N PRO A 780 7.87 -9.74 -11.64
CA PRO A 780 9.31 -10.04 -11.69
C PRO A 780 10.09 -9.68 -10.41
N ALA A 781 9.42 -9.34 -9.31
CA ALA A 781 10.06 -8.91 -8.06
C ALA A 781 11.13 -9.89 -7.57
N VAL A 782 10.82 -11.18 -7.55
CA VAL A 782 11.76 -12.24 -7.14
C VAL A 782 12.99 -12.34 -8.06
N ASN A 783 12.85 -12.03 -9.36
CA ASN A 783 13.98 -12.06 -10.29
C ASN A 783 14.86 -10.81 -10.17
N VAL A 784 14.27 -9.63 -9.91
CA VAL A 784 15.06 -8.41 -9.67
C VAL A 784 15.73 -8.39 -8.29
N GLY A 785 15.33 -9.29 -7.39
CA GLY A 785 15.96 -9.51 -6.08
C GLY A 785 15.20 -8.94 -4.89
N MET A 786 13.88 -8.75 -5.01
CA MET A 786 13.04 -8.31 -3.90
C MET A 786 13.12 -9.25 -2.68
N ASP A 787 13.05 -8.71 -1.46
CA ASP A 787 13.15 -9.51 -0.22
C ASP A 787 11.79 -10.06 0.25
N GLY A 788 10.68 -9.47 -0.18
CA GLY A 788 9.34 -9.92 0.20
C GLY A 788 8.21 -9.38 -0.67
N MET A 789 7.11 -10.14 -0.74
CA MET A 789 5.83 -9.71 -1.27
C MET A 789 4.85 -9.49 -0.11
N GLU A 790 4.14 -8.37 -0.13
CA GLU A 790 3.01 -8.12 0.76
C GLU A 790 1.70 -8.51 0.06
N HIS A 791 0.78 -9.09 0.84
CA HIS A 791 -0.56 -9.60 0.50
C HIS A 791 -0.60 -10.87 -0.36
N VAL A 792 -1.51 -11.79 -0.06
CA VAL A 792 -1.87 -12.89 -0.98
C VAL A 792 -2.77 -12.38 -2.11
N GLY A 793 -3.69 -11.46 -1.80
CA GLY A 793 -4.55 -10.78 -2.76
C GLY A 793 -4.74 -9.32 -2.36
N ALA A 794 -4.40 -8.40 -3.27
CA ALA A 794 -4.51 -6.95 -3.08
C ALA A 794 -4.56 -6.24 -4.44
N THR A 795 -4.49 -4.90 -4.42
CA THR A 795 -4.50 -4.08 -5.62
C THR A 795 -3.43 -4.50 -6.61
N ASN A 796 -3.81 -4.57 -7.87
CA ASN A 796 -2.88 -4.86 -8.95
C ASN A 796 -3.17 -3.93 -10.15
N ARG A 797 -2.10 -3.38 -10.73
CA ARG A 797 -2.15 -2.57 -11.96
C ARG A 797 -2.84 -3.27 -13.13
N LEU A 798 -2.89 -4.60 -13.15
CA LEU A 798 -3.41 -5.42 -14.25
C LEU A 798 -4.95 -5.50 -14.28
N GLY A 799 -5.63 -5.25 -13.16
CA GLY A 799 -7.08 -5.53 -13.01
C GLY A 799 -7.41 -7.02 -12.81
N TYR A 800 -6.40 -7.85 -12.55
CA TYR A 800 -6.46 -9.26 -12.15
C TYR A 800 -5.13 -9.63 -11.45
N SER A 801 -5.01 -10.86 -10.93
CA SER A 801 -3.85 -11.28 -10.14
C SER A 801 -3.16 -12.53 -10.69
N HIS A 802 -1.83 -12.51 -10.67
CA HIS A 802 -0.97 -13.69 -10.91
C HIS A 802 -0.56 -14.40 -9.61
N THR A 803 -1.07 -13.97 -8.45
CA THR A 803 -0.78 -14.59 -7.15
C THR A 803 -1.94 -15.46 -6.67
N THR A 804 -3.18 -15.01 -6.88
CA THR A 804 -4.40 -15.73 -6.48
C THR A 804 -5.47 -15.54 -7.55
N SER A 805 -6.26 -16.57 -7.79
CA SER A 805 -7.47 -16.48 -8.61
C SER A 805 -8.60 -15.76 -7.86
N ARG A 806 -9.70 -15.49 -8.57
CA ARG A 806 -10.89 -14.86 -8.01
C ARG A 806 -11.56 -15.71 -6.93
N LEU A 807 -11.42 -17.03 -6.98
CA LEU A 807 -11.90 -17.94 -5.93
C LEU A 807 -10.86 -18.18 -4.82
N GLY A 808 -9.81 -17.37 -4.75
CA GLY A 808 -8.80 -17.44 -3.69
C GLY A 808 -7.79 -18.58 -3.83
N ARG A 809 -7.55 -19.11 -5.04
CA ARG A 809 -6.62 -20.24 -5.26
C ARG A 809 -5.31 -19.79 -5.87
N SER A 810 -4.22 -20.42 -5.45
CA SER A 810 -2.89 -20.23 -6.02
C SER A 810 -2.34 -21.58 -6.47
N TYR A 811 -1.61 -21.60 -7.58
CA TYR A 811 -1.10 -22.83 -8.18
C TYR A 811 0.44 -22.93 -8.06
N GLN A 812 1.04 -23.94 -8.70
CA GLN A 812 2.47 -24.24 -8.58
C GLN A 812 3.38 -23.09 -9.01
N ASP A 813 2.97 -22.24 -9.95
CA ASP A 813 3.74 -21.04 -10.35
C ASP A 813 4.00 -20.08 -9.18
N VAL A 814 3.08 -20.00 -8.24
CA VAL A 814 3.16 -19.12 -7.08
C VAL A 814 3.86 -19.82 -5.93
N THR A 815 3.28 -20.94 -5.47
CA THR A 815 3.75 -21.65 -4.26
C THR A 815 5.16 -22.24 -4.45
N GLY A 816 5.44 -22.81 -5.62
CA GLY A 816 6.73 -23.37 -5.96
C GLY A 816 7.82 -22.32 -6.08
N LEU A 817 7.50 -21.14 -6.63
CA LEU A 817 8.48 -20.07 -6.81
C LEU A 817 8.83 -19.37 -5.49
N PHE A 818 7.87 -19.21 -4.58
CA PHE A 818 8.16 -18.79 -3.20
C PHE A 818 9.04 -19.79 -2.46
N ALA A 819 8.74 -21.09 -2.57
CA ALA A 819 9.54 -22.14 -1.95
C ALA A 819 10.97 -22.19 -2.52
N ALA A 820 11.13 -22.08 -3.83
CA ALA A 820 12.42 -22.10 -4.51
C ALA A 820 13.30 -20.88 -4.16
N SER A 821 12.71 -19.68 -4.21
CA SER A 821 13.45 -18.44 -3.96
C SER A 821 13.73 -18.21 -2.47
N GLY A 822 12.83 -18.65 -1.58
CA GLY A 822 12.85 -18.28 -0.17
C GLY A 822 12.46 -16.82 0.11
N MET A 823 11.95 -16.09 -0.89
CA MET A 823 11.38 -14.74 -0.71
C MET A 823 10.21 -14.83 0.29
N SER A 824 10.03 -13.83 1.14
CA SER A 824 8.93 -13.86 2.09
C SER A 824 7.59 -13.50 1.46
N VAL A 825 6.51 -14.03 2.03
CA VAL A 825 5.15 -13.53 1.82
C VAL A 825 4.54 -13.10 3.16
N THR A 826 4.01 -11.88 3.19
CA THR A 826 3.14 -11.41 4.27
C THR A 826 1.70 -11.49 3.82
N PRO A 827 0.81 -12.24 4.50
CA PRO A 827 -0.41 -12.68 3.84
C PRO A 827 -1.59 -11.71 3.88
N THR A 828 -1.80 -11.02 5.01
CA THR A 828 -2.97 -10.16 5.28
C THR A 828 -4.29 -10.85 4.91
N LEU A 829 -4.69 -11.89 5.64
CA LEU A 829 -5.87 -12.72 5.32
C LEU A 829 -7.18 -11.95 5.60
N PHE A 830 -7.52 -10.96 4.79
CA PHE A 830 -8.74 -10.15 4.95
C PHE A 830 -10.02 -10.99 5.02
N HIS A 831 -10.09 -12.10 4.26
CA HIS A 831 -11.23 -13.01 4.33
C HIS A 831 -11.38 -13.71 5.70
N SER A 832 -10.38 -13.64 6.60
CA SER A 832 -10.51 -14.19 7.96
C SER A 832 -11.56 -13.45 8.81
N ALA A 833 -11.98 -12.25 8.40
CA ALA A 833 -13.07 -11.53 9.03
C ALA A 833 -14.39 -12.31 9.05
N ILE A 834 -14.65 -13.21 8.07
CA ILE A 834 -15.88 -14.01 8.10
C ILE A 834 -15.93 -14.99 9.29
N LEU A 835 -14.78 -15.31 9.90
CA LEU A 835 -14.72 -16.20 11.05
C LEU A 835 -15.09 -15.48 12.36
N TYR A 836 -15.29 -14.16 12.37
CA TYR A 836 -15.81 -13.46 13.55
C TYR A 836 -17.24 -13.91 13.88
N ALA A 837 -18.04 -14.32 12.88
CA ALA A 837 -19.37 -14.86 13.09
C ALA A 837 -19.37 -16.19 13.87
N ASP A 838 -18.26 -16.95 13.83
CA ASP A 838 -18.11 -18.22 14.53
C ASP A 838 -17.58 -18.04 15.97
N ASP A 839 -16.85 -16.95 16.23
CA ASP A 839 -16.16 -16.71 17.50
C ASP A 839 -16.07 -15.21 17.83
N HIS A 840 -16.93 -14.79 18.75
CA HIS A 840 -17.06 -13.40 19.20
C HIS A 840 -16.06 -13.03 20.31
N SER A 841 -15.16 -13.93 20.73
CA SER A 841 -14.29 -13.69 21.89
C SER A 841 -13.39 -12.45 21.79
N LEU A 842 -13.09 -11.96 20.58
CA LEU A 842 -12.35 -10.71 20.38
C LEU A 842 -13.26 -9.47 20.42
N LEU A 843 -14.53 -9.62 20.03
CA LEU A 843 -15.56 -8.57 20.12
C LEU A 843 -16.01 -8.37 21.57
N ASP A 844 -16.35 -9.47 22.23
CA ASP A 844 -16.91 -9.48 23.59
C ASP A 844 -15.85 -9.20 24.67
N ASP A 845 -14.58 -9.02 24.27
CA ASP A 845 -13.50 -8.69 25.20
C ASP A 845 -13.62 -7.22 25.66
N PRO A 846 -13.78 -6.94 26.96
CA PRO A 846 -13.91 -5.56 27.47
C PRO A 846 -12.73 -4.66 27.10
N ARG A 847 -11.55 -5.25 26.84
CA ARG A 847 -10.37 -4.51 26.39
C ARG A 847 -10.57 -3.93 24.99
N THR A 848 -11.27 -4.65 24.12
CA THR A 848 -11.59 -4.20 22.75
C THR A 848 -12.46 -2.97 22.78
N GLU A 849 -13.55 -3.00 23.56
CA GLU A 849 -14.45 -1.85 23.73
C GLU A 849 -13.72 -0.63 24.31
N ALA A 850 -12.84 -0.84 25.29
CA ALA A 850 -12.11 0.26 25.94
C ALA A 850 -11.04 0.91 25.05
N LEU A 851 -10.33 0.11 24.24
CA LEU A 851 -9.14 0.53 23.51
C LEU A 851 -9.36 0.75 22.01
N LEU A 852 -10.50 0.33 21.44
CA LEU A 852 -10.92 0.86 20.15
C LEU A 852 -11.56 2.25 20.36
N PRO A 853 -11.26 3.24 19.51
CA PRO A 853 -12.08 4.44 19.43
C PRO A 853 -13.56 4.07 19.23
N PRO A 854 -14.53 4.81 19.81
CA PRO A 854 -15.94 4.40 19.78
C PRO A 854 -16.50 4.11 18.38
N TRP A 855 -16.09 4.87 17.36
CA TRP A 855 -16.50 4.64 15.96
C TRP A 855 -15.78 3.46 15.30
N GLU A 856 -14.60 3.05 15.77
CA GLU A 856 -13.94 1.80 15.36
C GLU A 856 -14.66 0.60 15.99
N TYR A 857 -14.99 0.67 17.27
CA TYR A 857 -15.73 -0.39 17.96
C TYR A 857 -17.11 -0.62 17.32
N ALA A 858 -17.86 0.45 17.06
CA ALA A 858 -19.15 0.37 16.37
C ALA A 858 -19.04 -0.28 14.98
N ARG A 859 -17.99 0.06 14.21
CA ARG A 859 -17.74 -0.58 12.90
C ARG A 859 -17.31 -2.03 13.03
N PHE A 860 -16.56 -2.38 14.07
CA PHE A 860 -16.19 -3.76 14.35
C PHE A 860 -17.42 -4.62 14.69
N VAL A 861 -18.33 -4.11 15.54
CA VAL A 861 -19.64 -4.73 15.81
C VAL A 861 -20.41 -4.96 14.51
N GLN A 862 -20.50 -3.93 13.66
CA GLN A 862 -21.20 -4.03 12.38
C GLN A 862 -20.55 -5.06 11.44
N LYS A 863 -19.21 -5.07 11.34
CA LYS A 863 -18.46 -6.06 10.57
C LYS A 863 -18.74 -7.49 11.02
N VAL A 864 -18.79 -7.74 12.33
CA VAL A 864 -19.11 -9.07 12.88
C VAL A 864 -20.55 -9.47 12.53
N ALA A 865 -21.50 -8.54 12.63
CA ALA A 865 -22.88 -8.79 12.21
C ALA A 865 -23.01 -9.06 10.70
N ASP A 866 -22.25 -8.34 9.88
CA ASP A 866 -22.22 -8.52 8.42
C ASP A 866 -21.57 -9.85 8.02
N ALA A 867 -20.52 -10.29 8.71
CA ALA A 867 -19.88 -11.58 8.51
C ALA A 867 -20.84 -12.77 8.68
N ALA A 868 -21.87 -12.64 9.52
CA ALA A 868 -22.85 -13.70 9.76
C ALA A 868 -23.93 -13.81 8.65
N LYS A 869 -24.01 -12.86 7.73
CA LYS A 869 -25.03 -12.84 6.67
C LYS A 869 -24.68 -13.83 5.55
N ASP A 870 -25.66 -14.53 5.01
CA ASP A 870 -25.50 -15.34 3.80
C ASP A 870 -25.64 -14.47 2.55
N THR A 871 -24.58 -13.73 2.22
CA THR A 871 -24.48 -12.91 1.01
C THR A 871 -23.52 -13.56 0.00
N PRO A 872 -23.64 -13.30 -1.31
CA PRO A 872 -22.66 -13.78 -2.28
C PRO A 872 -21.22 -13.37 -1.93
N ALA A 873 -21.00 -12.14 -1.45
CA ALA A 873 -19.67 -11.69 -1.01
C ALA A 873 -19.10 -12.54 0.15
N ASN A 874 -19.94 -12.91 1.12
CA ASN A 874 -19.55 -13.78 2.23
C ASN A 874 -19.34 -15.23 1.76
N GLN A 875 -20.16 -15.75 0.85
CA GLN A 875 -19.95 -17.06 0.23
C GLN A 875 -18.60 -17.13 -0.49
N LEU A 876 -18.24 -16.07 -1.23
CA LEU A 876 -16.92 -15.96 -1.84
C LEU A 876 -15.81 -15.95 -0.78
N SER A 877 -15.96 -15.16 0.27
CA SER A 877 -14.96 -15.09 1.36
C SER A 877 -14.75 -16.43 2.06
N HIS A 878 -15.84 -17.17 2.34
CA HIS A 878 -15.77 -18.54 2.88
C HIS A 878 -15.06 -19.52 1.94
N ALA A 879 -15.21 -19.37 0.63
CA ALA A 879 -14.55 -20.21 -0.37
C ALA A 879 -13.07 -19.83 -0.60
N ALA A 880 -12.75 -18.54 -0.55
CA ALA A 880 -11.42 -18.00 -0.81
C ALA A 880 -10.45 -18.24 0.37
N LEU A 881 -10.92 -18.09 1.62
CA LEU A 881 -10.06 -18.19 2.80
C LEU A 881 -9.28 -19.53 2.90
N PRO A 882 -9.89 -20.71 2.71
CA PRO A 882 -9.15 -21.97 2.68
C PRO A 882 -8.05 -22.01 1.61
N GLY A 883 -8.31 -21.43 0.43
CA GLY A 883 -7.35 -21.38 -0.67
C GLY A 883 -6.14 -20.49 -0.34
N TRP A 884 -6.37 -19.33 0.28
CA TRP A 884 -5.30 -18.46 0.77
C TRP A 884 -4.44 -19.16 1.84
N VAL A 885 -5.07 -19.84 2.81
CA VAL A 885 -4.31 -20.58 3.82
C VAL A 885 -3.57 -21.76 3.21
N ALA A 886 -4.14 -22.45 2.22
CA ALA A 886 -3.49 -23.54 1.50
C ALA A 886 -2.22 -23.07 0.76
N MET A 887 -2.27 -21.90 0.10
CA MET A 887 -1.08 -21.27 -0.49
C MET A 887 0.01 -21.09 0.56
N LEU A 888 -0.30 -20.46 1.70
CA LEU A 888 0.68 -20.17 2.74
C LEU A 888 1.26 -21.44 3.36
N LEU A 889 0.42 -22.46 3.56
CA LEU A 889 0.85 -23.74 4.11
C LEU A 889 1.80 -24.47 3.14
N ALA A 890 1.51 -24.43 1.84
CA ALA A 890 2.37 -24.98 0.80
C ALA A 890 3.71 -24.24 0.75
N VAL A 891 3.71 -22.91 0.83
CA VAL A 891 4.94 -22.11 0.92
C VAL A 891 5.73 -22.46 2.19
N HIS A 892 5.09 -22.48 3.35
CA HIS A 892 5.74 -22.77 4.64
C HIS A 892 6.38 -24.17 4.67
N ARG A 893 5.61 -25.21 4.31
CA ARG A 893 6.09 -26.60 4.32
C ARG A 893 7.04 -26.90 3.15
N GLY A 894 6.98 -26.12 2.07
CA GLY A 894 7.94 -26.14 0.96
C GLY A 894 9.28 -25.48 1.28
N GLY A 895 9.45 -24.89 2.46
CA GLY A 895 10.69 -24.23 2.89
C GLY A 895 10.78 -22.73 2.56
N GLY A 896 9.70 -22.15 2.03
CA GLY A 896 9.54 -20.71 1.87
C GLY A 896 9.26 -19.99 3.20
N LEU A 897 9.26 -18.66 3.17
CA LEU A 897 9.15 -17.84 4.39
C LEU A 897 7.80 -17.13 4.47
N VAL A 898 6.95 -17.54 5.42
CA VAL A 898 5.69 -16.85 5.74
C VAL A 898 5.88 -16.02 7.01
N ILE A 899 5.55 -14.73 6.94
CA ILE A 899 5.56 -13.79 8.08
C ILE A 899 4.15 -13.23 8.26
N SER A 900 3.56 -13.30 9.45
CA SER A 900 2.20 -12.79 9.68
C SER A 900 2.17 -11.28 9.72
N GLY A 901 1.18 -10.69 9.06
CA GLY A 901 0.86 -9.27 9.06
C GLY A 901 -0.59 -9.05 8.66
N THR A 902 -1.15 -7.90 9.00
CA THR A 902 -2.61 -7.65 9.03
C THR A 902 -3.09 -6.60 8.03
N ASP A 903 -2.24 -5.66 7.64
CA ASP A 903 -2.62 -4.42 6.93
C ASP A 903 -3.55 -3.49 7.73
N ALA A 904 -3.61 -3.65 9.06
CA ALA A 904 -4.40 -2.76 9.90
C ALA A 904 -3.93 -1.29 9.77
N PRO A 905 -4.81 -0.28 9.73
CA PRO A 905 -6.25 -0.34 9.99
C PRO A 905 -7.16 -0.54 8.77
N LEU A 906 -6.66 -1.05 7.63
CA LEU A 906 -7.57 -1.59 6.59
C LEU A 906 -8.25 -2.87 7.11
N ASP A 907 -7.50 -3.66 7.89
CA ASP A 907 -8.03 -4.68 8.79
C ASP A 907 -8.11 -4.16 10.25
N ASP A 908 -8.57 -4.98 11.20
CA ASP A 908 -8.76 -4.55 12.60
C ASP A 908 -7.43 -4.50 13.38
N VAL A 909 -7.09 -3.32 13.92
CA VAL A 909 -5.85 -3.08 14.69
C VAL A 909 -5.74 -4.05 15.86
N ALA A 910 -4.60 -4.75 15.92
CA ALA A 910 -4.26 -5.80 16.89
C ALA A 910 -5.11 -7.08 16.84
N LEU A 911 -6.43 -6.98 16.61
CA LEU A 911 -7.35 -8.10 16.58
C LEU A 911 -7.08 -9.04 15.40
N SER A 912 -6.83 -8.46 14.23
CA SER A 912 -6.71 -9.25 13.01
C SER A 912 -5.48 -10.15 13.01
N LEU A 913 -4.41 -9.85 13.76
CA LEU A 913 -3.29 -10.78 13.87
C LEU A 913 -3.75 -12.11 14.49
N HIS A 914 -4.53 -12.03 15.56
CA HIS A 914 -5.11 -13.21 16.22
C HIS A 914 -6.11 -13.91 15.31
N GLN A 915 -6.92 -13.16 14.58
CA GLN A 915 -7.87 -13.73 13.62
C GLN A 915 -7.19 -14.46 12.45
N ASN A 916 -6.11 -13.89 11.93
CA ASN A 916 -5.25 -14.51 10.91
C ASN A 916 -4.66 -15.83 11.42
N LEU A 917 -4.15 -15.87 12.66
CA LEU A 917 -3.63 -17.10 13.27
C LEU A 917 -4.72 -18.18 13.46
N ARG A 918 -5.92 -17.77 13.88
CA ARG A 918 -7.09 -18.66 13.98
C ARG A 918 -7.48 -19.23 12.62
N ALA A 919 -7.49 -18.41 11.57
CA ALA A 919 -7.77 -18.85 10.20
C ALA A 919 -6.73 -19.85 9.69
N MET A 920 -5.44 -19.58 9.93
CA MET A 920 -4.35 -20.50 9.57
C MET A 920 -4.56 -21.88 10.22
N VAL A 921 -4.86 -21.93 11.52
CA VAL A 921 -5.06 -23.19 12.25
C VAL A 921 -6.34 -23.91 11.80
N ARG A 922 -7.44 -23.16 11.62
CA ARG A 922 -8.71 -23.73 11.12
C ARG A 922 -8.55 -24.44 9.78
N HIS A 923 -7.66 -23.94 8.91
CA HIS A 923 -7.48 -24.46 7.55
C HIS A 923 -6.15 -25.21 7.34
N GLY A 924 -5.48 -25.67 8.41
CA GLY A 924 -4.49 -26.75 8.32
C GLY A 924 -3.11 -26.51 8.92
N PHE A 925 -2.78 -25.29 9.36
CA PHE A 925 -1.60 -25.08 10.19
C PHE A 925 -1.80 -25.73 11.56
N THR A 926 -0.73 -26.28 12.13
CA THR A 926 -0.71 -26.53 13.58
C THR A 926 -0.59 -25.20 14.34
N PRO A 927 -1.05 -25.10 15.60
CA PRO A 927 -0.81 -23.90 16.41
C PRO A 927 0.67 -23.52 16.51
N TYR A 928 1.57 -24.51 16.59
CA TYR A 928 3.01 -24.28 16.54
C TYR A 928 3.45 -23.61 15.23
N GLU A 929 3.08 -24.15 14.06
CA GLU A 929 3.44 -23.56 12.76
C GLU A 929 2.92 -22.12 12.65
N ALA A 930 1.65 -21.87 13.00
CA ALA A 930 1.05 -20.54 12.96
C ALA A 930 1.77 -19.54 13.90
N LEU A 931 2.10 -19.93 15.14
CA LEU A 931 2.81 -19.02 16.04
C LEU A 931 4.22 -18.67 15.54
N THR A 932 4.89 -19.56 14.79
CA THR A 932 6.21 -19.24 14.22
C THR A 932 6.16 -18.14 13.17
N THR A 933 5.04 -17.98 12.46
CA THR A 933 4.84 -16.91 11.47
C THR A 933 4.66 -15.55 12.14
N ALA A 934 4.23 -15.49 13.41
CA ALA A 934 4.07 -14.26 14.19
C ALA A 934 5.18 -14.04 15.24
N THR A 935 6.25 -14.85 15.24
CA THR A 935 7.36 -14.72 16.20
C THR A 935 8.72 -14.78 15.51
N ARG A 936 9.25 -15.99 15.29
CA ARG A 936 10.61 -16.22 14.80
C ARG A 936 10.80 -15.83 13.34
N ASN A 937 9.82 -16.09 12.47
CA ASN A 937 9.94 -15.79 11.04
C ASN A 937 10.07 -14.29 10.75
N PRO A 938 9.20 -13.40 11.29
CA PRO A 938 9.35 -11.96 11.11
C PRO A 938 10.62 -11.42 11.78
N ALA A 939 11.01 -11.95 12.95
CA ALA A 939 12.29 -11.59 13.56
C ALA A 939 13.49 -11.93 12.64
N ARG A 940 13.45 -13.07 11.94
CA ARG A 940 14.45 -13.46 10.93
C ARG A 940 14.45 -12.50 9.74
N TRP A 941 13.28 -12.14 9.22
CA TRP A 941 13.17 -11.24 8.07
C TRP A 941 13.70 -9.83 8.40
N LEU A 942 13.41 -9.33 9.61
CA LEU A 942 13.92 -8.06 10.13
C LEU A 942 15.43 -8.09 10.45
N GLY A 943 16.10 -9.24 10.31
CA GLY A 943 17.51 -9.38 10.64
C GLY A 943 17.81 -9.37 12.15
N LEU A 944 16.83 -9.79 12.96
CA LEU A 944 16.83 -9.77 14.43
C LEU A 944 16.55 -11.14 15.06
N ALA A 945 16.75 -12.24 14.32
CA ALA A 945 16.56 -13.60 14.85
C ALA A 945 17.46 -13.91 16.07
N ASP A 946 18.55 -13.16 16.25
CA ASP A 946 19.43 -13.26 17.41
C ASP A 946 18.99 -12.40 18.60
N GLN A 947 17.90 -11.65 18.48
CA GLN A 947 17.43 -10.70 19.49
C GLN A 947 15.95 -10.86 19.83
N LEU A 948 15.10 -11.28 18.88
CA LEU A 948 13.64 -11.34 19.02
C LEU A 948 13.08 -12.70 18.55
N GLY A 949 11.80 -12.94 18.86
CA GLY A 949 11.03 -14.09 18.38
C GLY A 949 11.28 -15.41 19.12
N THR A 950 12.09 -15.40 20.18
CA THR A 950 12.40 -16.56 21.04
C THR A 950 12.64 -16.12 22.49
N VAL A 951 12.38 -17.00 23.46
CA VAL A 951 12.71 -16.79 24.88
C VAL A 951 13.99 -17.54 25.21
N GLU A 952 15.13 -16.85 25.12
CA GLU A 952 16.46 -17.42 25.38
C GLU A 952 17.36 -16.40 26.08
N GLN A 953 18.39 -16.89 26.77
CA GLN A 953 19.40 -16.02 27.37
C GLN A 953 20.03 -15.09 26.30
N GLY A 954 20.18 -13.81 26.65
CA GLY A 954 20.76 -12.78 25.79
C GLY A 954 19.76 -12.10 24.86
N ARG A 955 18.59 -12.69 24.60
CA ARG A 955 17.52 -12.08 23.80
C ARG A 955 16.92 -10.86 24.51
N LEU A 956 16.26 -10.00 23.75
CA LEU A 956 15.49 -8.89 24.32
C LEU A 956 14.29 -9.44 25.10
N ALA A 957 13.94 -8.78 26.19
CA ALA A 957 12.80 -9.13 27.04
C ALA A 957 11.49 -8.62 26.41
N ASP A 958 11.13 -9.22 25.27
CA ASP A 958 9.86 -9.02 24.57
C ASP A 958 9.02 -10.29 24.73
N LEU A 959 8.20 -10.32 25.79
CA LEU A 959 7.48 -11.50 26.30
C LEU A 959 6.00 -11.21 26.52
N ILE A 960 5.16 -12.23 26.44
CA ILE A 960 3.76 -12.16 26.85
C ILE A 960 3.43 -13.34 27.77
N ALA A 961 2.50 -13.13 28.71
CA ALA A 961 1.93 -14.16 29.55
C ALA A 961 0.44 -14.27 29.27
N VAL A 962 0.03 -15.45 28.82
CA VAL A 962 -1.34 -15.72 28.36
C VAL A 962 -2.03 -16.79 29.21
N ARG A 963 -3.35 -16.70 29.32
CA ARG A 963 -4.18 -17.74 29.93
C ARG A 963 -4.35 -18.91 28.97
N GLY A 964 -4.13 -20.14 29.44
CA GLY A 964 -4.26 -21.35 28.64
C GLY A 964 -2.96 -21.76 27.93
N ASN A 965 -3.06 -22.64 26.93
CA ASN A 965 -1.92 -23.19 26.18
C ASN A 965 -2.05 -22.90 24.68
N PRO A 966 -1.28 -21.93 24.13
CA PRO A 966 -1.37 -21.53 22.73
C PRO A 966 -0.87 -22.60 21.74
N LEU A 967 -0.15 -23.63 22.20
CA LEU A 967 0.25 -24.78 21.37
C LEU A 967 -0.86 -25.82 21.20
N VAL A 968 -1.95 -25.72 21.98
CA VAL A 968 -3.12 -26.61 21.91
C VAL A 968 -4.32 -25.86 21.35
N ASP A 969 -4.60 -24.67 21.86
CA ASP A 969 -5.65 -23.78 21.35
C ASP A 969 -5.03 -22.44 21.00
N ILE A 970 -4.96 -22.13 19.70
CA ILE A 970 -4.38 -20.89 19.19
C ILE A 970 -5.10 -19.64 19.73
N LYS A 971 -6.36 -19.74 20.13
CA LYS A 971 -7.12 -18.62 20.71
C LYS A 971 -6.52 -18.13 22.03
N ALA A 972 -5.83 -19.00 22.76
CA ALA A 972 -5.13 -18.64 23.98
C ALA A 972 -4.06 -17.56 23.76
N ALA A 973 -3.51 -17.41 22.53
CA ALA A 973 -2.54 -16.35 22.24
C ALA A 973 -3.10 -14.93 22.44
N ALA A 974 -4.43 -14.73 22.33
CA ALA A 974 -5.09 -13.45 22.55
C ALA A 974 -5.45 -13.18 24.01
N ALA A 975 -5.43 -14.22 24.86
CA ALA A 975 -5.82 -14.15 26.28
C ALA A 975 -4.66 -13.62 27.16
N VAL A 976 -4.09 -12.49 26.76
CA VAL A 976 -2.93 -11.85 27.39
C VAL A 976 -3.33 -11.17 28.70
N GLU A 977 -2.53 -11.37 29.75
CA GLU A 977 -2.71 -10.67 31.04
C GLU A 977 -1.51 -9.79 31.40
N VAL A 978 -0.31 -10.20 30.98
CA VAL A 978 0.94 -9.47 31.21
C VAL A 978 1.75 -9.42 29.92
N VAL A 979 2.34 -8.27 29.66
CA VAL A 979 3.21 -8.00 28.51
C VAL A 979 4.52 -7.43 29.04
N VAL A 980 5.63 -7.91 28.54
CA VAL A 980 6.95 -7.32 28.77
C VAL A 980 7.43 -6.82 27.41
N ALA A 981 7.52 -5.50 27.22
CA ALA A 981 7.96 -4.89 25.97
C ALA A 981 9.30 -4.17 26.23
N GLY A 982 10.38 -4.63 25.59
CA GLY A 982 11.72 -4.13 25.86
C GLY A 982 12.13 -4.16 27.35
N GLY A 983 11.65 -5.16 28.10
CA GLY A 983 11.87 -5.30 29.54
C GLY A 983 10.90 -4.52 30.44
N VAL A 984 10.08 -3.63 29.89
CA VAL A 984 9.06 -2.89 30.65
C VAL A 984 7.83 -3.78 30.84
N VAL A 985 7.42 -3.98 32.09
CA VAL A 985 6.29 -4.83 32.44
C VAL A 985 4.99 -4.01 32.42
N HIS A 986 3.99 -4.50 31.70
CA HIS A 986 2.65 -3.94 31.63
C HIS A 986 1.63 -5.00 32.02
N ARG A 987 0.67 -4.66 32.89
CA ARG A 987 -0.57 -5.43 33.01
C ARG A 987 -1.58 -4.89 32.02
N VAL A 988 -2.37 -5.76 31.44
CA VAL A 988 -3.35 -5.37 30.42
C VAL A 988 -4.42 -4.42 30.98
N ALA A 989 -4.80 -4.57 32.25
CA ALA A 989 -5.68 -3.63 32.94
C ALA A 989 -5.10 -2.20 33.00
N ASP A 990 -3.78 -2.06 33.21
CA ASP A 990 -3.12 -0.74 33.28
C ASP A 990 -3.03 -0.08 31.90
N LEU A 991 -2.93 -0.88 30.83
CA LEU A 991 -2.95 -0.39 29.45
C LEU A 991 -4.33 0.18 29.09
N ALA A 992 -5.42 -0.48 29.52
CA ALA A 992 -6.80 -0.05 29.28
C ALA A 992 -7.27 1.07 30.24
N GLY A 993 -6.71 1.12 31.46
CA GLY A 993 -7.10 2.00 32.56
C GLY A 993 -7.40 3.47 32.18
N PRO A 994 -6.55 4.15 31.39
CA PRO A 994 -6.78 5.54 30.97
C PRO A 994 -8.09 5.77 30.18
N PHE A 995 -8.68 4.70 29.62
CA PHE A 995 -9.87 4.78 28.76
C PHE A 995 -11.09 4.03 29.33
N THR A 996 -10.93 3.28 30.43
CA THR A 996 -12.04 2.59 31.11
C THR A 996 -12.73 3.43 32.19
N ALA A 997 -12.02 4.42 32.75
CA ALA A 997 -12.63 5.37 33.69
C ALA A 997 -13.39 6.45 32.91
N SER A 998 -14.61 6.80 33.33
CA SER A 998 -15.26 8.02 32.84
C SER A 998 -14.36 9.20 33.18
N VAL A 999 -13.66 9.75 32.19
CA VAL A 999 -12.82 10.94 32.38
C VAL A 999 -13.71 12.01 33.00
N ALA A 1000 -13.38 12.44 34.21
CA ALA A 1000 -14.12 13.49 34.92
C ALA A 1000 -14.19 14.74 34.01
N PRO A 1001 -15.35 15.40 33.89
CA PRO A 1001 -15.48 16.56 33.01
C PRO A 1001 -14.74 17.73 33.65
N ALA A 1002 -13.49 17.95 33.23
CA ALA A 1002 -12.74 19.13 33.60
C ALA A 1002 -12.42 19.94 32.34
N VAL A 1003 -12.84 21.21 32.37
CA VAL A 1003 -12.84 22.25 31.33
C VAL A 1003 -14.05 22.20 30.39
N GLN A 1004 -14.93 23.20 30.53
CA GLN A 1004 -16.09 23.44 29.67
C GLN A 1004 -15.61 23.81 28.25
N GLY A 1005 -15.77 22.90 27.29
CA GLY A 1005 -15.73 23.25 25.87
C GLY A 1005 -17.15 23.49 25.34
N VAL A 1006 -17.26 24.17 24.19
CA VAL A 1006 -18.56 24.41 23.54
C VAL A 1006 -18.54 23.69 22.19
N GLY A 1007 -19.61 22.95 21.89
CA GLY A 1007 -19.74 22.25 20.61
C GLY A 1007 -21.20 22.13 20.23
N ARG A 1008 -21.62 22.90 19.24
CA ARG A 1008 -22.91 22.75 18.56
C ARG A 1008 -22.65 22.42 17.10
N VAL A 1009 -23.44 21.54 16.53
CA VAL A 1009 -23.41 21.28 15.08
C VAL A 1009 -24.34 22.30 14.42
N GLY A 1010 -23.79 23.11 13.53
CA GLY A 1010 -24.51 24.08 12.71
C GLY A 1010 -25.07 23.44 11.43
N ALA A 1011 -25.67 24.27 10.57
CA ALA A 1011 -26.06 23.84 9.23
C ALA A 1011 -24.82 23.62 8.35
N ASP A 1012 -24.89 22.63 7.47
CA ASP A 1012 -23.85 22.34 6.50
C ASP A 1012 -23.76 23.41 5.42
N TYR A 1013 -22.56 23.60 4.88
CA TYR A 1013 -22.36 24.41 3.67
C TYR A 1013 -22.89 23.66 2.44
N PRO A 1014 -23.29 24.37 1.36
CA PRO A 1014 -23.74 23.73 0.11
C PRO A 1014 -22.72 22.75 -0.50
N SER A 1015 -21.42 22.99 -0.29
CA SER A 1015 -20.32 22.14 -0.75
C SER A 1015 -20.17 20.82 0.01
N ALA A 1016 -20.96 20.60 1.07
CA ALA A 1016 -20.93 19.36 1.85
C ALA A 1016 -21.73 18.21 1.19
N ASP A 1017 -22.25 18.42 -0.02
CA ASP A 1017 -22.97 17.42 -0.81
C ASP A 1017 -22.00 16.32 -1.29
N PRO A 1018 -22.19 15.05 -0.88
CA PRO A 1018 -21.33 13.93 -1.28
C PRO A 1018 -21.48 13.57 -2.77
N ASP A 1019 -22.54 14.00 -3.46
CA ASP A 1019 -22.82 13.61 -4.85
C ASP A 1019 -22.20 14.58 -5.88
N LEU A 1020 -21.51 15.64 -5.43
CA LEU A 1020 -20.84 16.62 -6.32
C LEU A 1020 -19.82 15.97 -7.26
N PHE A 1021 -19.11 14.96 -6.76
CA PHE A 1021 -18.22 14.12 -7.55
C PHE A 1021 -18.41 12.68 -7.12
N TRP A 1022 -18.39 11.74 -8.05
CA TRP A 1022 -18.66 10.33 -7.73
C TRP A 1022 -17.67 9.70 -6.74
N TRP A 1023 -16.48 10.29 -6.57
CA TRP A 1023 -15.45 9.87 -5.62
C TRP A 1023 -15.48 10.65 -4.30
N HIS A 1024 -16.47 11.53 -4.10
CA HIS A 1024 -16.75 12.19 -2.82
C HIS A 1024 -17.66 11.30 -1.96
N GLY A 1025 -17.71 11.58 -0.66
CA GLY A 1025 -18.49 10.78 0.29
C GLY A 1025 -17.83 9.45 0.66
N GLU A 1026 -16.64 9.17 0.13
CA GLU A 1026 -15.84 8.00 0.47
C GLU A 1026 -15.06 8.24 1.77
N PRO A 1027 -15.44 7.60 2.89
CA PRO A 1027 -14.74 7.80 4.16
C PRO A 1027 -13.37 7.13 4.16
N GLU A 1028 -12.48 7.56 5.07
CA GLU A 1028 -11.12 6.98 5.19
C GLU A 1028 -11.10 5.46 5.47
N TRP A 1029 -12.20 4.88 5.94
CA TRP A 1029 -12.32 3.45 6.19
C TRP A 1029 -12.93 2.65 5.04
N ALA A 1030 -13.31 3.30 3.93
CA ALA A 1030 -13.80 2.60 2.77
C ALA A 1030 -12.75 1.58 2.29
N VAL A 1031 -13.13 0.30 2.30
CA VAL A 1031 -12.25 -0.78 1.83
C VAL A 1031 -12.61 -1.11 0.40
N HIS A 1032 -11.76 -0.68 -0.54
CA HIS A 1032 -11.80 -1.21 -1.90
C HIS A 1032 -11.13 -2.57 -1.91
N HIS A 1033 -11.90 -3.63 -1.64
CA HIS A 1033 -11.41 -4.97 -1.87
C HIS A 1033 -11.05 -5.12 -3.35
N CYS A 1034 -9.80 -5.48 -3.60
CA CYS A 1034 -9.31 -5.71 -4.94
C CYS A 1034 -9.74 -7.11 -5.36
N HIS A 1035 -10.81 -7.19 -6.16
CA HIS A 1035 -11.32 -8.43 -6.73
C HIS A 1035 -10.88 -8.62 -8.18
#